data_AF-A0A856MA65-F1
#
_entry.id   AF-A0A856MA65-F1
#
_cell.length_a   1.000
_cell.length_b   1.000
_cell.length_c   1.000
_cell.angle_alpha   90.00
_cell.angle_beta   90.00
_cell.angle_gamma   90.00
#
_symmetry.space_group_name_H-M   'P 1'
#
loop_
_entity.id
_entity.type
_entity.pdbx_description
1 polymer ?
#
loop_
_entity_poly.entity_id
_entity_poly.type
_entity_poly.pdbx_seq_one_letter_code
_entity_poly.pdbx_strand_id
1 'polypeptide(L)'
;MLVQGTILRHRYQIVAHIGSGGFGDTYLARDRDLPKHPQCVVKHLKPPSLDPDLLSIARRLFETEAQVQYLLGQHDKIPNLFAHFEENGEFYLVQEFVDGHDLSKELSPGKRFSENEVLQLLQEILEVLAVVHQRNIIHRDIKPKNLIRRRTDGKIVLIDFGAVKEIGTLAKNTQGVVRSTIAIGTPGYMPNEQANRDPKLCSDVYAAGMVAIQALTGLLPQQFLQDSTTGELMWSHYAQVNKKLEEVLNKMVGYHFSQRYQSASEALQAVNALAPQQQIPQQQTPQQSQQFNRVARVTSQIPQSFLWGGLIGLGGLGIGVIATVILLNRSPSPSSQPVTASPTPIASALPTTSPSTTPSASPQNINWAIEPRFEGVSYFSDELAKVNIDGKYGYIDKNGTEVIRPQFDDADNFSEGLAVVWISGQNGGYIDKTGRFVIPPQYAKDRAQKFSQGLARVRVARTWGYIDKTGRFVIERKFPEAQDFSEGLAGVKTGGKYGYIDKTGNFVVKAQFDQVYKFNEDLAGVKIGGKWGYIDKTGNFVIQPQFDQVYIFNEGLAGVKIGGKWGHIDKTGNLVVKAQFDQAWNFFEGLAGVKIGSNWGYIDKTGNLVVKAQFDEVGKFSEGLAAVKTGSKWGYIDKNGNFVIQPQFDKAGNFSETLAWVNINNNRGYIRNPLK
;
A
#
# COMPACT_ATOMS: atom_id res chain seq x y z
N MET A 1 7.23 31.01 26.28
CA MET A 1 8.60 31.49 26.01
C MET A 1 9.28 31.76 27.34
N LEU A 2 10.55 31.38 27.51
CA LEU A 2 11.32 31.64 28.74
C LEU A 2 11.76 33.11 28.78
N VAL A 3 11.72 33.71 29.96
CA VAL A 3 12.11 35.11 30.16
C VAL A 3 13.64 35.20 30.28
N GLN A 4 14.24 36.28 29.77
CA GLN A 4 15.66 36.56 29.98
C GLN A 4 15.98 36.56 31.48
N GLY A 5 17.09 35.93 31.85
CA GLY A 5 17.49 35.74 33.25
C GLY A 5 16.92 34.48 33.92
N THR A 6 15.99 33.75 33.27
CA THR A 6 15.55 32.43 33.75
C THR A 6 16.75 31.50 33.92
N ILE A 7 16.79 30.77 35.03
CA ILE A 7 17.86 29.81 35.33
C ILE A 7 17.27 28.40 35.28
N LEU A 8 17.78 27.56 34.39
CA LEU A 8 17.37 26.17 34.24
C LEU A 8 18.38 25.24 34.93
N ARG A 9 17.88 24.23 35.67
CA ARG A 9 18.71 23.26 36.41
C ARG A 9 19.77 23.94 37.30
N HIS A 10 19.47 25.12 37.84
CA HIS A 10 20.37 26.00 38.59
C HIS A 10 21.67 26.44 37.88
N ARG A 11 21.91 26.02 36.63
CA ARG A 11 23.17 26.15 35.91
C ARG A 11 23.07 27.05 34.69
N TYR A 12 22.03 26.91 33.87
CA TYR A 12 21.96 27.58 32.57
C TYR A 12 21.10 28.84 32.66
N GLN A 13 21.72 30.01 32.53
CA GLN A 13 21.00 31.29 32.54
C GLN A 13 20.64 31.73 31.12
N ILE A 14 19.34 31.88 30.83
CA ILE A 14 18.84 32.36 29.55
C ILE A 14 19.26 33.81 29.33
N VAL A 15 19.93 34.07 28.20
CA VAL A 15 20.40 35.40 27.78
C VAL A 15 19.47 36.01 26.74
N ALA A 16 19.09 35.24 25.71
CA ALA A 16 18.26 35.73 24.62
C ALA A 16 17.50 34.59 23.94
N HIS A 17 16.33 34.90 23.38
CA HIS A 17 15.66 34.03 22.41
C HIS A 17 16.31 34.22 21.04
N ILE A 18 16.72 33.12 20.39
CA ILE A 18 17.46 33.17 19.12
C ILE A 18 16.76 32.45 17.96
N GLY A 19 15.63 31.79 18.24
CA GLY A 19 14.80 31.23 17.19
C GLY A 19 13.64 30.41 17.74
N SER A 20 12.57 30.32 16.96
CA SER A 20 11.49 29.37 17.17
C SER A 20 11.43 28.38 16.00
N GLY A 21 11.19 27.12 16.31
CA GLY A 21 10.93 26.06 15.35
C GLY A 21 9.54 25.46 15.55
N GLY A 22 9.17 24.48 14.72
CA GLY A 22 7.85 23.82 14.81
C GLY A 22 7.61 23.02 16.10
N PHE A 23 8.63 22.87 16.96
CA PHE A 23 8.62 21.93 18.10
C PHE A 23 9.18 22.53 19.39
N GLY A 24 9.50 23.83 19.40
CA GLY A 24 10.13 24.45 20.55
C GLY A 24 10.82 25.78 20.24
N ASP A 25 11.33 26.39 21.30
CA ASP A 25 12.09 27.62 21.25
C ASP A 25 13.57 27.34 21.49
N THR A 26 14.44 28.08 20.81
CA THR A 26 15.89 28.00 20.97
C THR A 26 16.39 29.29 21.59
N TYR A 27 17.19 29.16 22.64
CA TYR A 27 17.71 30.26 23.43
C TYR A 27 19.23 30.23 23.47
N LEU A 28 19.84 31.41 23.50
CA LEU A 28 21.21 31.59 23.93
C LEU A 28 21.22 31.64 25.46
N ALA A 29 22.12 30.89 26.09
CA ALA A 29 22.29 30.83 27.53
C ALA A 29 23.76 30.91 27.94
N ARG A 30 24.02 31.15 29.23
CA ARG A 30 25.36 31.05 29.84
C ARG A 30 25.40 29.89 30.81
N ASP A 31 26.46 29.10 30.75
CA ASP A 31 26.74 28.05 31.71
C ASP A 31 27.40 28.65 32.97
N ARG A 32 26.68 28.66 34.09
CA ARG A 32 27.15 29.31 35.32
C ARG A 32 28.20 28.49 36.08
N ASP A 33 28.26 27.19 35.83
CA ASP A 33 29.14 26.29 36.58
C ASP A 33 30.57 26.31 36.02
N LEU A 34 30.75 26.74 34.77
CA LEU A 34 32.06 26.85 34.12
C LEU A 34 32.68 28.25 34.31
N PRO A 35 34.01 28.32 34.52
CA PRO A 35 34.73 29.60 34.56
C PRO A 35 34.47 30.44 33.31
N LYS A 36 34.35 31.76 33.47
CA LYS A 36 34.03 32.74 32.41
C LYS A 36 32.63 32.63 31.80
N HIS A 37 31.77 31.76 32.32
CA HIS A 37 30.37 31.64 31.94
C HIS A 37 30.14 31.54 30.42
N PRO A 38 30.71 30.52 29.75
CA PRO A 38 30.65 30.39 28.30
C PRO A 38 29.21 30.31 27.80
N GLN A 39 29.01 30.77 26.56
CA GLN A 39 27.72 30.72 25.90
C GLN A 39 27.42 29.30 25.41
N CYS A 40 26.14 28.91 25.54
CA CYS A 40 25.61 27.66 25.03
C CYS A 40 24.21 27.90 24.43
N VAL A 41 23.73 26.94 23.65
CA VAL A 41 22.38 26.94 23.11
C VAL A 41 21.51 26.02 23.94
N VAL A 42 20.35 26.51 24.36
CA VAL A 42 19.30 25.73 25.01
C VAL A 42 18.14 25.59 24.05
N LYS A 43 17.88 24.38 23.58
CA LYS A 43 16.63 24.04 22.88
C LYS A 43 15.61 23.59 23.90
N HIS A 44 14.52 24.32 23.96
CA HIS A 44 13.38 24.05 24.80
C HIS A 44 12.29 23.41 23.96
N LEU A 45 12.03 22.13 24.20
CA LEU A 45 11.03 21.34 23.53
C LEU A 45 9.79 21.24 24.44
N LYS A 46 8.69 21.84 23.98
CA LYS A 46 7.41 21.86 24.70
C LYS A 46 6.45 20.85 24.08
N PRO A 47 6.06 19.78 24.81
CA PRO A 47 5.01 18.90 24.35
C PRO A 47 3.70 19.68 24.17
N PRO A 48 2.91 19.39 23.11
CA PRO A 48 1.65 20.09 22.88
C PRO A 48 0.54 19.67 23.87
N SER A 49 0.75 18.61 24.66
CA SER A 49 -0.17 18.13 25.69
C SER A 49 0.61 17.44 26.82
N LEU A 50 0.09 17.55 28.04
CA LEU A 50 0.58 16.83 29.23
C LEU A 50 -0.03 15.42 29.36
N ASP A 51 -0.60 14.89 28.28
CA ASP A 51 -1.10 13.52 28.22
C ASP A 51 0.04 12.50 28.49
N PRO A 52 -0.09 11.59 29.47
CA PRO A 52 0.97 10.66 29.84
C PRO A 52 1.52 9.82 28.68
N ASP A 53 0.65 9.36 27.78
CA ASP A 53 1.05 8.56 26.62
C ASP A 53 1.87 9.41 25.64
N LEU A 54 1.46 10.65 25.41
CA LEU A 54 2.17 11.57 24.55
C LEU A 54 3.51 12.01 25.14
N LEU A 55 3.54 12.27 26.44
CA LEU A 55 4.76 12.60 27.18
C LEU A 55 5.78 11.46 27.11
N SER A 56 5.34 10.20 27.16
CA SER A 56 6.22 9.04 27.04
C SER A 56 6.90 8.96 25.66
N ILE A 57 6.14 9.23 24.58
CA ILE A 57 6.65 9.29 23.20
C ILE A 57 7.61 10.48 23.05
N ALA A 58 7.22 11.64 23.58
CA ALA A 58 8.04 12.84 23.56
C ALA A 58 9.39 12.62 24.26
N ARG A 59 9.38 12.00 25.45
CA ARG A 59 10.58 11.64 26.19
C ARG A 59 11.48 10.69 25.39
N ARG A 60 10.92 9.65 24.78
CA ARG A 60 11.70 8.71 23.94
C ARG A 60 12.40 9.39 22.77
N LEU A 61 11.70 10.28 22.07
CA LEU A 61 12.25 11.00 20.91
C LEU A 61 13.31 12.03 21.34
N PHE A 62 13.08 12.72 22.46
CA PHE A 62 14.05 13.61 23.09
C PHE A 62 15.34 12.88 23.46
N GLU A 63 15.23 11.73 24.12
CA GLU A 63 16.39 10.89 24.46
C GLU A 63 17.13 10.40 23.21
N THR A 64 16.40 10.06 22.16
CA THR A 64 16.99 9.64 20.88
C THR A 64 17.81 10.77 20.24
N GLU A 65 17.32 12.02 20.25
CA GLU A 65 18.08 13.16 19.73
C GLU A 65 19.31 13.47 20.58
N ALA A 66 19.18 13.44 21.91
CA ALA A 66 20.32 13.59 22.81
C ALA A 66 21.39 12.54 22.54
N GLN A 67 21.01 11.27 22.38
CA GLN A 67 21.94 10.19 22.10
C GLN A 67 22.64 10.35 20.74
N VAL A 68 21.90 10.71 19.69
CA VAL A 68 22.48 11.01 18.36
C VAL A 68 23.47 12.16 18.45
N GLN A 69 23.10 13.27 19.09
CA GLN A 69 23.97 14.43 19.25
C GLN A 69 25.23 14.07 20.05
N TYR A 70 25.10 13.29 21.12
CA TYR A 70 26.23 12.83 21.93
C TYR A 70 27.20 11.96 21.14
N LEU A 71 26.68 10.99 20.37
CA LEU A 71 27.49 10.11 19.52
C LEU A 71 28.24 10.89 18.42
N LEU A 72 27.66 11.99 17.95
CA LEU A 72 28.18 12.78 16.84
C LEU A 72 29.05 13.97 17.24
N GLY A 73 28.82 14.55 18.43
CA GLY A 73 29.36 15.84 18.87
C GLY A 73 30.87 15.94 18.99
N GLN A 74 31.60 14.80 18.96
CA GLN A 74 33.08 14.80 18.95
C GLN A 74 33.69 15.27 17.62
N HIS A 75 32.88 15.65 16.63
CA HIS A 75 33.32 16.10 15.32
C HIS A 75 33.24 17.64 15.19
N ASP A 76 34.31 18.30 14.71
CA ASP A 76 34.43 19.79 14.61
C ASP A 76 33.27 20.48 13.86
N LYS A 77 32.61 19.76 12.94
CA LYS A 77 31.46 20.27 12.18
C LYS A 77 30.09 19.92 12.78
N ILE A 78 30.02 19.40 14.00
CA ILE A 78 28.78 19.04 14.71
C ILE A 78 28.88 19.54 16.16
N PRO A 79 27.92 20.34 16.66
CA PRO A 79 28.01 20.90 18.01
C PRO A 79 28.10 19.83 19.10
N ASN A 80 28.90 20.07 20.13
CA ASN A 80 28.91 19.19 21.31
C ASN A 80 27.59 19.27 22.09
N LEU A 81 27.11 18.12 22.59
CA LEU A 81 26.03 18.09 23.58
C LEU A 81 26.64 18.28 24.99
N PHE A 82 26.18 19.29 25.72
CA PHE A 82 26.61 19.55 27.10
C PHE A 82 25.69 18.90 28.13
N ALA A 83 24.38 18.91 27.88
CA ALA A 83 23.40 18.26 28.74
C ALA A 83 22.09 18.01 28.00
N HIS A 84 21.32 17.03 28.48
CA HIS A 84 19.89 16.93 28.24
C HIS A 84 19.22 16.72 29.59
N PHE A 85 18.06 17.33 29.82
CA PHE A 85 17.30 17.13 31.05
C PHE A 85 15.82 17.47 30.88
N GLU A 86 15.02 16.97 31.82
CA GLU A 86 13.62 17.30 31.99
C GLU A 86 13.45 18.13 33.27
N GLU A 87 12.72 19.24 33.19
CA GLU A 87 12.39 20.10 34.33
C GLU A 87 10.93 20.55 34.19
N ASN A 88 10.11 20.33 35.21
CA ASN A 88 8.67 20.66 35.21
C ASN A 88 7.86 20.05 34.05
N GLY A 89 8.23 18.85 33.57
CA GLY A 89 7.57 18.18 32.45
C GLY A 89 7.91 18.77 31.07
N GLU A 90 8.90 19.65 31.00
CA GLU A 90 9.43 20.23 29.76
C GLU A 90 10.85 19.70 29.50
N PHE A 91 11.23 19.61 28.22
CA PHE A 91 12.47 18.95 27.79
C PHE A 91 13.49 19.95 27.26
N TYR A 92 14.75 19.80 27.67
CA TYR A 92 15.82 20.76 27.40
C TYR A 92 17.09 20.08 26.87
N LEU A 93 17.51 20.42 25.64
CA LEU A 93 18.83 20.06 25.11
C LEU A 93 19.76 21.27 25.21
N VAL A 94 20.93 21.06 25.82
CA VAL A 94 21.98 22.07 25.92
C VAL A 94 23.16 21.65 25.08
N GLN A 95 23.54 22.49 24.13
CA GLN A 95 24.59 22.22 23.17
C GLN A 95 25.54 23.41 23.02
N GLU A 96 26.67 23.17 22.38
CA GLU A 96 27.64 24.18 22.00
C GLU A 96 26.99 25.30 21.17
N PHE A 97 27.36 26.55 21.48
CA PHE A 97 26.98 27.70 20.68
C PHE A 97 27.96 27.87 19.52
N VAL A 98 27.43 27.84 18.30
CA VAL A 98 28.19 28.08 17.08
C VAL A 98 28.05 29.55 16.70
N ASP A 99 29.08 30.36 16.91
CA ASP A 99 29.10 31.75 16.43
C ASP A 99 29.19 31.78 14.90
N GLY A 100 28.14 32.29 14.26
CA GLY A 100 27.99 32.25 12.82
C GLY A 100 26.63 32.73 12.35
N HIS A 101 26.29 32.38 11.12
CA HIS A 101 24.96 32.60 10.55
C HIS A 101 24.52 31.40 9.72
N ASP A 102 23.21 31.19 9.60
CA ASP A 102 22.67 30.11 8.80
C ASP A 102 22.74 30.43 7.29
N LEU A 103 22.88 29.39 6.46
CA LEU A 103 23.04 29.55 5.01
C LEU A 103 21.84 30.17 4.30
N SER A 104 20.67 30.28 4.94
CA SER A 104 19.53 30.97 4.30
C SER A 104 19.81 32.46 4.05
N LYS A 105 20.74 33.06 4.83
CA LYS A 105 21.20 34.43 4.62
C LYS A 105 22.19 34.55 3.45
N GLU A 106 22.89 33.47 3.12
CA GLU A 106 23.81 33.42 1.97
C GLU A 106 23.06 33.12 0.66
N LEU A 107 22.00 32.30 0.75
CA LEU A 107 21.15 31.79 -0.35
C LEU A 107 19.84 32.57 -0.49
N SER A 108 19.91 33.89 -0.43
CA SER A 108 18.75 34.77 -0.60
C SER A 108 18.11 34.62 -2.00
N PRO A 109 16.78 34.61 -2.14
CA PRO A 109 16.12 34.50 -3.45
C PRO A 109 16.65 35.51 -4.48
N GLY A 110 16.92 35.05 -5.69
CA GLY A 110 17.49 35.83 -6.79
C GLY A 110 19.02 35.90 -6.82
N LYS A 111 19.71 35.57 -5.72
CA LYS A 111 21.18 35.47 -5.70
C LYS A 111 21.62 34.11 -6.24
N ARG A 112 22.53 34.12 -7.23
CA ARG A 112 23.09 32.92 -7.85
C ARG A 112 24.56 32.78 -7.53
N PHE A 113 24.97 31.55 -7.26
CA PHE A 113 26.37 31.20 -7.04
C PHE A 113 26.96 30.67 -8.34
N SER A 114 28.26 30.88 -8.53
CA SER A 114 29.02 30.22 -9.60
C SER A 114 29.10 28.71 -9.36
N GLU A 115 29.40 27.95 -10.42
CA GLU A 115 29.62 26.50 -10.30
C GLU A 115 30.69 26.15 -9.26
N ASN A 116 31.77 26.93 -9.20
CA ASN A 116 32.85 26.69 -8.24
C ASN A 116 32.40 26.94 -6.80
N GLU A 117 31.64 28.00 -6.55
CA GLU A 117 31.05 28.27 -5.22
C GLU A 117 30.05 27.17 -4.82
N VAL A 118 29.26 26.65 -5.76
CA VAL A 118 28.33 25.55 -5.51
C VAL A 118 29.06 24.23 -5.23
N LEU A 119 30.13 23.94 -5.97
CA LEU A 119 30.95 22.76 -5.72
C LEU A 119 31.58 22.80 -4.33
N GLN A 120 32.15 23.94 -3.93
CA GLN A 120 32.72 24.13 -2.59
C GLN A 120 31.64 23.97 -1.50
N LEU A 121 30.49 24.62 -1.68
CA LEU A 121 29.34 24.50 -0.77
C LEU A 121 28.89 23.03 -0.62
N LEU A 122 28.72 22.34 -1.74
CA LEU A 122 28.25 20.96 -1.77
C LEU A 122 29.27 19.99 -1.17
N GLN A 123 30.57 20.19 -1.41
CA GLN A 123 31.65 19.43 -0.77
C GLN A 123 31.59 19.57 0.75
N GLU A 124 31.52 20.81 1.26
CA GLU A 124 31.49 21.05 2.70
C GLU A 124 30.28 20.40 3.40
N ILE A 125 29.10 20.44 2.77
CA ILE A 125 27.87 19.78 3.26
C ILE A 125 28.03 18.26 3.24
N LEU A 126 28.51 17.69 2.12
CA LEU A 126 28.65 16.24 1.97
C LEU A 126 29.73 15.65 2.87
N GLU A 127 30.79 16.39 3.18
CA GLU A 127 31.82 15.98 4.14
C GLU A 127 31.26 15.76 5.53
N VAL A 128 30.49 16.72 6.07
CA VAL A 128 29.87 16.54 7.40
C VAL A 128 28.80 15.45 7.37
N LEU A 129 28.00 15.36 6.30
CA LEU A 129 27.02 14.29 6.13
C LEU A 129 27.65 12.90 6.02
N ALA A 130 28.82 12.77 5.39
CA ALA A 130 29.53 11.50 5.29
C ALA A 130 29.88 10.95 6.69
N VAL A 131 30.28 11.81 7.62
CA VAL A 131 30.55 11.43 9.02
C VAL A 131 29.28 10.95 9.72
N VAL A 132 28.14 11.59 9.46
CA VAL A 132 26.83 11.17 9.99
C VAL A 132 26.45 9.80 9.42
N HIS A 133 26.59 9.61 8.10
CA HIS A 133 26.19 8.39 7.41
C HIS A 133 27.09 7.19 7.72
N GLN A 134 28.38 7.40 8.04
CA GLN A 134 29.28 6.33 8.49
C GLN A 134 28.80 5.63 9.77
N ARG A 135 28.03 6.34 10.60
CA ARG A 135 27.38 5.79 11.80
C ARG A 135 25.96 5.29 11.53
N ASN A 136 25.57 5.20 10.26
CA ASN A 136 24.23 4.80 9.79
C ASN A 136 23.10 5.70 10.34
N ILE A 137 23.40 6.98 10.58
CA ILE A 137 22.44 7.99 11.04
C ILE A 137 21.94 8.78 9.83
N ILE A 138 20.65 9.13 9.85
CA ILE A 138 19.99 9.98 8.83
C ILE A 138 19.58 11.28 9.53
N HIS A 139 19.96 12.42 8.97
CA HIS A 139 19.68 13.74 9.52
C HIS A 139 18.21 14.16 9.35
N ARG A 140 17.61 13.87 8.19
CA ARG A 140 16.17 14.06 7.86
C ARG A 140 15.67 15.51 7.73
N ASP A 141 16.47 16.52 8.00
CA ASP A 141 16.05 17.93 7.78
C ASP A 141 17.21 18.82 7.31
N ILE A 142 17.94 18.34 6.30
CA ILE A 142 18.96 19.14 5.63
C ILE A 142 18.30 20.27 4.83
N LYS A 143 18.69 21.50 5.16
CA LYS A 143 18.20 22.74 4.55
C LYS A 143 19.12 23.90 4.96
N PRO A 144 19.07 25.06 4.27
CA PRO A 144 19.96 26.19 4.57
C PRO A 144 19.89 26.68 6.03
N LYS A 145 18.71 26.63 6.65
CA LYS A 145 18.51 27.05 8.06
C LYS A 145 19.22 26.14 9.09
N ASN A 146 19.51 24.89 8.73
CA ASN A 146 20.15 23.90 9.62
C ASN A 146 21.67 23.76 9.34
N LEU A 147 22.23 24.66 8.54
CA LEU A 147 23.65 24.70 8.19
C LEU A 147 24.19 26.07 8.59
N ILE A 148 25.07 26.12 9.60
CA ILE A 148 25.66 27.37 10.09
C ILE A 148 27.04 27.55 9.48
N ARG A 149 27.29 28.69 8.86
CA ARG A 149 28.64 29.12 8.52
C ARG A 149 29.30 29.75 9.73
N ARG A 150 30.28 29.04 10.30
CA ARG A 150 31.01 29.44 11.51
C ARG A 150 31.89 30.65 11.20
N ARG A 151 31.82 31.69 12.03
CA ARG A 151 32.50 32.97 11.80
C ARG A 151 34.02 32.87 11.87
N THR A 152 34.54 32.01 12.76
CA THR A 152 35.97 31.96 13.08
C THR A 152 36.83 31.41 11.96
N ASP A 153 36.31 30.47 11.17
CA ASP A 153 37.05 29.78 10.12
C ASP A 153 36.26 29.53 8.82
N GLY A 154 35.02 29.99 8.76
CA GLY A 154 34.19 29.90 7.56
C GLY A 154 33.61 28.51 7.29
N LYS A 155 33.81 27.50 8.14
CA LYS A 155 33.31 26.13 7.89
C LYS A 155 31.81 26.01 8.12
N ILE A 156 31.17 25.09 7.39
CA ILE A 156 29.78 24.67 7.68
C ILE A 156 29.76 23.74 8.89
N VAL A 157 28.88 24.08 9.83
CA VAL A 157 28.51 23.27 10.99
C VAL A 157 27.06 22.81 10.83
N LEU A 158 26.83 21.50 10.93
CA LEU A 158 25.51 20.89 10.82
C LEU A 158 24.81 20.89 12.17
N ILE A 159 23.58 21.41 12.20
CA ILE A 159 22.76 21.49 13.41
C ILE A 159 21.38 20.83 13.22
N ASP A 160 20.72 20.51 14.33
CA ASP A 160 19.30 20.10 14.39
C ASP A 160 18.95 18.76 13.71
N PHE A 161 19.49 17.68 14.28
CA PHE A 161 19.17 16.30 13.90
C PHE A 161 17.68 16.02 14.12
N GLY A 162 16.94 15.67 13.06
CA GLY A 162 15.48 15.76 13.02
C GLY A 162 14.69 14.71 13.81
N ALA A 163 15.24 14.07 14.84
CA ALA A 163 14.56 13.01 15.59
C ALA A 163 13.39 13.55 16.45
N VAL A 164 13.50 14.73 17.06
CA VAL A 164 12.42 15.31 17.90
C VAL A 164 11.29 15.97 17.09
N LYS A 165 11.49 16.18 15.79
CA LYS A 165 10.49 16.78 14.90
C LYS A 165 9.24 15.88 14.69
N GLU A 166 9.23 14.68 15.25
CA GLU A 166 8.06 13.78 15.33
C GLU A 166 7.01 14.25 16.36
N ILE A 167 7.37 15.01 17.40
CA ILE A 167 6.49 15.32 18.56
C ILE A 167 5.37 16.32 18.25
N GLY A 168 5.62 17.36 17.46
CA GLY A 168 4.60 18.37 17.13
C GLY A 168 3.59 17.88 16.08
N THR A 169 3.87 16.72 15.48
CA THR A 169 2.88 15.91 14.77
C THR A 169 2.04 15.09 15.76
N LEU A 170 1.89 15.51 17.01
CA LEU A 170 1.07 14.80 17.98
C LEU A 170 0.13 15.75 18.73
N ALA A 171 -0.10 16.96 18.20
CA ALA A 171 -1.01 17.92 18.80
C ALA A 171 -2.45 17.38 18.80
N LYS A 172 -3.06 17.33 20.00
CA LYS A 172 -4.48 17.02 20.17
C LYS A 172 -5.32 18.22 19.75
N ASN A 173 -6.38 18.01 18.98
CA ASN A 173 -7.44 19.02 18.87
C ASN A 173 -8.26 19.07 20.17
N THR A 174 -9.19 20.01 20.29
CA THR A 174 -10.12 20.23 21.43
C THR A 174 -10.97 19.01 21.82
N GLN A 175 -10.82 17.87 21.13
CA GLN A 175 -11.51 16.60 21.36
C GLN A 175 -10.56 15.47 21.80
N GLY A 176 -9.28 15.78 22.07
CA GLY A 176 -8.33 14.84 22.67
C GLY A 176 -7.67 13.84 21.71
N VAL A 177 -7.73 14.05 20.39
CA VAL A 177 -7.15 13.13 19.38
C VAL A 177 -5.78 13.61 18.90
N VAL A 178 -4.74 12.80 19.14
CA VAL A 178 -3.37 13.03 18.69
C VAL A 178 -3.31 13.04 17.15
N ARG A 179 -3.06 14.20 16.51
CA ARG A 179 -2.92 14.30 15.05
C ARG A 179 -1.45 14.25 14.61
N SER A 180 -1.04 13.18 13.94
CA SER A 180 0.20 13.13 13.11
C SER A 180 -0.03 13.55 11.68
N THR A 181 -0.27 14.86 11.49
CA THR A 181 -0.72 15.45 10.23
C THR A 181 0.35 16.18 9.41
N ILE A 182 1.64 16.15 9.77
CA ILE A 182 2.68 16.85 9.00
C ILE A 182 3.83 15.89 8.70
N ALA A 183 4.17 15.71 7.41
CA ALA A 183 5.39 15.02 7.01
C ALA A 183 6.62 15.79 7.55
N ILE A 184 7.62 15.08 8.05
CA ILE A 184 8.74 15.72 8.77
C ILE A 184 9.84 16.10 7.79
N GLY A 185 10.09 17.41 7.72
CA GLY A 185 11.10 18.05 6.88
C GLY A 185 10.50 19.28 6.18
N THR A 186 11.36 20.07 5.56
CA THR A 186 10.95 21.36 5.00
C THR A 186 10.44 21.20 3.56
N PRO A 187 9.23 21.69 3.22
CA PRO A 187 8.67 21.55 1.87
C PRO A 187 9.67 21.96 0.80
N GLY A 188 9.91 21.09 -0.18
CA GLY A 188 10.84 21.30 -1.29
C GLY A 188 12.27 20.77 -1.08
N TYR A 189 12.73 20.54 0.16
CA TYR A 189 13.98 19.78 0.42
C TYR A 189 13.71 18.31 0.77
N MET A 190 12.46 18.00 1.13
CA MET A 190 12.03 16.67 1.53
C MET A 190 11.75 15.79 0.30
N PRO A 191 12.47 14.66 0.13
CA PRO A 191 12.16 13.71 -0.91
C PRO A 191 10.94 12.84 -0.59
N ASN A 192 10.39 12.17 -1.60
CA ASN A 192 9.17 11.37 -1.51
C ASN A 192 9.27 10.21 -0.51
N GLU A 193 10.40 9.50 -0.42
CA GLU A 193 10.56 8.41 0.56
C GLU A 193 10.51 8.94 2.01
N GLN A 194 11.11 10.10 2.26
CA GLN A 194 11.06 10.76 3.57
C GLN A 194 9.65 11.28 3.88
N ALA A 195 8.96 11.85 2.89
CA ALA A 195 7.56 12.27 3.04
C ALA A 195 6.64 11.09 3.41
N ASN A 196 6.98 9.89 2.94
CA ASN A 196 6.30 8.63 3.25
C ASN A 196 6.81 7.95 4.54
N ARG A 197 7.61 8.64 5.36
CA ARG A 197 8.18 8.15 6.64
C ARG A 197 9.15 6.97 6.52
N ASP A 198 9.79 6.81 5.35
CA ASP A 198 10.88 5.83 5.12
C ASP A 198 12.15 6.56 4.65
N PRO A 199 12.74 7.44 5.50
CA PRO A 199 13.96 8.14 5.14
C PRO A 199 15.12 7.16 4.99
N LYS A 200 16.01 7.46 4.04
CA LYS A 200 17.25 6.71 3.76
C LYS A 200 18.44 7.66 3.84
N LEU A 201 19.66 7.12 3.84
CA LEU A 201 20.87 7.95 3.73
C LEU A 201 20.83 8.82 2.45
N CYS A 202 20.33 8.29 1.34
CA CYS A 202 20.15 9.04 0.10
C CYS A 202 19.03 10.10 0.15
N SER A 203 18.23 10.17 1.22
CA SER A 203 17.30 11.28 1.46
C SER A 203 18.03 12.57 1.81
N ASP A 204 19.07 12.49 2.64
CA ASP A 204 19.92 13.65 2.96
C ASP A 204 20.74 14.09 1.75
N VAL A 205 21.14 13.13 0.90
CA VAL A 205 21.81 13.41 -0.39
C VAL A 205 20.90 14.22 -1.32
N TYR A 206 19.62 13.85 -1.42
CA TYR A 206 18.63 14.62 -2.18
C TYR A 206 18.53 16.05 -1.66
N ALA A 207 18.37 16.21 -0.35
CA ALA A 207 18.24 17.51 0.27
C ALA A 207 19.49 18.39 0.07
N ALA A 208 20.69 17.81 0.15
CA ALA A 208 21.94 18.51 -0.19
C ALA A 208 21.98 18.93 -1.67
N GLY A 209 21.52 18.06 -2.58
CA GLY A 209 21.36 18.38 -4.01
C GLY A 209 20.39 19.55 -4.24
N MET A 210 19.27 19.58 -3.51
CA MET A 210 18.31 20.70 -3.56
C MET A 210 18.92 22.02 -3.08
N VAL A 211 19.76 22.01 -2.04
CA VAL A 211 20.50 23.20 -1.58
C VAL A 211 21.45 23.70 -2.67
N ALA A 212 22.17 22.80 -3.34
CA ALA A 212 23.07 23.16 -4.45
C ALA A 212 22.30 23.74 -5.66
N ILE A 213 21.18 23.14 -6.03
CA ILE A 213 20.31 23.63 -7.12
C ILE A 213 19.71 25.00 -6.77
N GLN A 214 19.28 25.22 -5.54
CA GLN A 214 18.86 26.54 -5.06
C GLN A 214 20.00 27.56 -5.22
N ALA A 215 21.22 27.21 -4.80
CA ALA A 215 22.37 28.11 -4.92
C ALA A 215 22.70 28.47 -6.37
N LEU A 216 22.61 27.50 -7.29
CA LEU A 216 22.84 27.72 -8.73
C LEU A 216 21.78 28.62 -9.38
N THR A 217 20.51 28.38 -9.06
CA THR A 217 19.39 29.01 -9.76
C THR A 217 18.92 30.30 -9.11
N GLY A 218 19.20 30.48 -7.81
CA GLY A 218 18.65 31.52 -6.96
C GLY A 218 17.14 31.35 -6.68
N LEU A 219 16.56 30.20 -7.02
CA LEU A 219 15.14 29.91 -6.84
C LEU A 219 14.91 29.06 -5.59
N LEU A 220 13.78 29.32 -4.92
CA LEU A 220 13.33 28.49 -3.81
C LEU A 220 12.85 27.13 -4.32
N PRO A 221 13.05 26.03 -3.58
CA PRO A 221 12.65 24.69 -4.02
C PRO A 221 11.19 24.52 -4.45
N GLN A 222 10.26 25.30 -3.89
CA GLN A 222 8.83 25.23 -4.25
C GLN A 222 8.53 25.82 -5.63
N GLN A 223 9.49 26.51 -6.25
CA GLN A 223 9.34 27.12 -7.57
C GLN A 223 9.73 26.18 -8.72
N PHE A 224 10.37 25.05 -8.43
CA PHE A 224 10.74 24.07 -9.45
C PHE A 224 9.54 23.23 -9.85
N LEU A 225 9.43 22.98 -11.15
CA LEU A 225 8.45 22.06 -11.72
C LEU A 225 9.03 20.64 -11.74
N GLN A 226 8.14 19.66 -11.67
CA GLN A 226 8.48 18.26 -11.88
C GLN A 226 7.92 17.80 -13.22
N ASP A 227 8.64 16.93 -13.90
CA ASP A 227 8.15 16.27 -15.11
C ASP A 227 6.91 15.44 -14.75
N SER A 228 5.82 15.65 -15.48
CA SER A 228 4.53 15.02 -15.19
C SER A 228 4.48 13.51 -15.46
N THR A 229 5.47 12.98 -16.18
CA THR A 229 5.60 11.58 -16.58
C THR A 229 6.59 10.83 -15.68
N THR A 230 7.76 11.42 -15.43
CA THR A 230 8.86 10.76 -14.69
C THR A 230 8.92 11.19 -13.23
N GLY A 231 8.36 12.33 -12.86
CA GLY A 231 8.49 12.94 -11.53
C GLY A 231 9.86 13.61 -11.30
N GLU A 232 10.74 13.61 -12.31
CA GLU A 232 12.07 14.21 -12.22
C GLU A 232 12.00 15.73 -12.05
N LEU A 233 12.92 16.29 -11.27
CA LEU A 233 13.00 17.72 -11.03
C LEU A 233 13.52 18.43 -12.28
N MET A 234 12.72 19.35 -12.85
CA MET A 234 13.11 20.14 -14.00
C MET A 234 13.79 21.42 -13.53
N TRP A 235 15.11 21.39 -13.31
CA TRP A 235 15.87 22.55 -12.84
C TRP A 235 16.90 23.09 -13.85
N SER A 236 17.38 22.25 -14.77
CA SER A 236 18.52 22.58 -15.65
C SER A 236 18.23 23.72 -16.63
N HIS A 237 16.98 24.01 -16.96
CA HIS A 237 16.63 25.17 -17.79
C HIS A 237 16.70 26.51 -17.05
N TYR A 238 16.83 26.51 -15.71
CA TYR A 238 16.95 27.74 -14.92
C TYR A 238 18.40 28.23 -14.72
N ALA A 239 19.40 27.37 -14.97
CA ALA A 239 20.81 27.69 -14.85
C ALA A 239 21.64 26.94 -15.90
N GLN A 240 22.46 27.65 -16.67
CA GLN A 240 23.45 27.01 -17.55
C GLN A 240 24.63 26.55 -16.70
N VAL A 241 24.90 25.25 -16.72
CA VAL A 241 26.01 24.64 -15.96
C VAL A 241 26.80 23.64 -16.82
N ASN A 242 28.00 23.28 -16.38
CA ASN A 242 28.76 22.19 -16.95
C ASN A 242 27.96 20.88 -16.90
N LYS A 243 27.93 20.16 -18.04
CA LYS A 243 27.19 18.91 -18.19
C LYS A 243 27.52 17.86 -17.12
N LYS A 244 28.78 17.74 -16.69
CA LYS A 244 29.17 16.79 -15.65
C LYS A 244 28.59 17.17 -14.28
N LEU A 245 28.54 18.47 -13.96
CA LEU A 245 27.90 18.96 -12.74
C LEU A 245 26.38 18.74 -12.79
N GLU A 246 25.77 18.98 -13.94
CA GLU A 246 24.36 18.69 -14.18
C GLU A 246 24.03 17.21 -13.94
N GLU A 247 24.82 16.29 -14.49
CA GLU A 247 24.66 14.85 -14.30
C GLU A 247 24.78 14.44 -12.82
N VAL A 248 25.75 15.00 -12.09
CA VAL A 248 25.90 14.74 -10.66
C VAL A 248 24.70 15.23 -9.87
N LEU A 249 24.25 16.47 -10.10
CA LEU A 249 23.11 17.05 -9.39
C LEU A 249 21.80 16.32 -9.74
N ASN A 250 21.55 15.99 -11.00
CA ASN A 250 20.41 15.17 -11.42
C ASN A 250 20.40 13.82 -10.71
N LYS A 251 21.56 13.15 -10.60
CA LYS A 251 21.66 11.91 -9.85
C LYS A 251 21.41 12.11 -8.34
N MET A 252 21.86 13.22 -7.74
CA MET A 252 21.57 13.53 -6.34
C MET A 252 20.06 13.74 -6.09
N VAL A 253 19.36 14.41 -7.01
CA VAL A 253 17.93 14.76 -6.84
C VAL A 253 16.95 13.85 -7.59
N GLY A 254 17.42 12.70 -8.08
CA GLY A 254 16.59 11.77 -8.87
C GLY A 254 15.30 11.36 -8.14
N TYR A 255 14.20 11.21 -8.87
CA TYR A 255 12.89 10.96 -8.24
C TYR A 255 12.87 9.65 -7.45
N HIS A 256 13.49 8.59 -7.98
CA HIS A 256 13.57 7.29 -7.33
C HIS A 256 14.85 7.18 -6.49
N PHE A 257 14.73 6.97 -5.17
CA PHE A 257 15.86 6.93 -4.24
C PHE A 257 16.95 5.90 -4.60
N SER A 258 16.59 4.81 -5.29
CA SER A 258 17.54 3.78 -5.74
C SER A 258 18.43 4.21 -6.91
N GLN A 259 18.07 5.30 -7.60
CA GLN A 259 18.86 5.86 -8.70
C GLN A 259 19.85 6.92 -8.21
N ARG A 260 19.69 7.38 -6.97
CA ARG A 260 20.59 8.37 -6.36
C ARG A 260 21.91 7.74 -5.92
N TYR A 261 22.86 8.59 -5.55
CA TYR A 261 23.97 8.15 -4.70
C TYR A 261 23.40 7.65 -3.36
N GLN A 262 23.78 6.44 -2.97
CA GLN A 262 23.20 5.74 -1.81
C GLN A 262 23.70 6.29 -0.47
N SER A 263 24.78 7.08 -0.48
CA SER A 263 25.30 7.76 0.71
C SER A 263 25.97 9.10 0.35
N ALA A 264 26.15 9.96 1.36
CA ALA A 264 26.91 11.20 1.22
C ALA A 264 28.37 10.96 0.81
N SER A 265 28.97 9.82 1.22
CA SER A 265 30.32 9.44 0.79
C SER A 265 30.40 9.16 -0.71
N GLU A 266 29.41 8.46 -1.27
CA GLU A 266 29.34 8.19 -2.71
C GLU A 266 29.11 9.48 -3.50
N ALA A 267 28.22 10.35 -3.01
CA ALA A 267 28.00 11.66 -3.63
C ALA A 267 29.25 12.55 -3.56
N LEU A 268 29.95 12.58 -2.42
CA LEU A 268 31.18 13.36 -2.24
C LEU A 268 32.28 12.92 -3.20
N GLN A 269 32.44 11.61 -3.43
CA GLN A 269 33.38 11.08 -4.42
C GLN A 269 33.06 11.58 -5.83
N ALA A 270 31.78 11.59 -6.22
CA ALA A 270 31.36 12.09 -7.52
C ALA A 270 31.60 13.59 -7.67
N VAL A 271 31.32 14.38 -6.63
CA VAL A 271 31.57 15.84 -6.62
C VAL A 271 33.08 16.14 -6.69
N ASN A 272 33.91 15.42 -5.94
CA ASN A 272 35.37 15.59 -5.96
C ASN A 272 36.00 15.24 -7.32
N ALA A 273 35.38 14.33 -8.08
CA ALA A 273 35.81 14.01 -9.43
C ALA A 273 35.55 15.12 -10.46
N LEU A 274 34.76 16.15 -10.11
CA LEU A 274 34.49 17.31 -10.95
C LEU A 274 35.57 18.41 -10.84
N ALA A 275 36.38 18.40 -9.77
CA ALA A 275 37.48 19.35 -9.62
C ALA A 275 38.58 19.07 -10.66
N PRO A 276 39.24 20.10 -11.22
CA PRO A 276 40.42 19.89 -12.05
C PRO A 276 41.46 19.11 -11.25
N GLN A 277 41.87 17.93 -11.73
CA GLN A 277 43.03 17.26 -11.16
C GLN A 277 44.22 18.23 -11.25
N GLN A 278 44.73 18.66 -10.10
CA GLN A 278 46.04 19.30 -10.05
C GLN A 278 47.04 18.26 -10.58
N GLN A 279 47.58 18.52 -11.78
CA GLN A 279 48.76 17.82 -12.27
C GLN A 279 49.88 18.11 -11.28
N ILE A 280 50.20 17.12 -10.45
CA ILE A 280 51.46 17.11 -9.70
C ILE A 280 52.58 17.06 -10.75
N PRO A 281 53.58 17.96 -10.73
CA PRO A 281 54.67 17.92 -11.69
C PRO A 281 55.39 16.58 -11.61
N GLN A 282 55.52 15.90 -12.75
CA GLN A 282 56.39 14.75 -12.89
C GLN A 282 57.82 15.15 -12.50
N GLN A 283 58.27 14.74 -11.31
CA GLN A 283 59.69 14.69 -11.00
C GLN A 283 60.31 13.58 -11.85
N GLN A 284 61.13 14.00 -12.81
CA GLN A 284 62.01 13.13 -13.58
C GLN A 284 62.87 12.32 -12.62
N THR A 285 62.73 10.99 -12.66
CA THR A 285 63.69 10.07 -12.05
C THR A 285 64.76 9.74 -13.09
N PRO A 286 66.07 9.78 -12.77
CA PRO A 286 67.12 9.47 -13.73
C PRO A 286 67.11 7.96 -14.05
N GLN A 287 67.20 7.61 -15.33
CA GLN A 287 67.60 6.27 -15.74
C GLN A 287 69.09 6.08 -15.46
N GLN A 288 69.44 5.04 -14.67
CA GLN A 288 70.70 4.34 -14.84
C GLN A 288 70.65 2.86 -14.44
N SER A 289 71.08 2.05 -15.41
CA SER A 289 71.75 0.74 -15.37
C SER A 289 71.03 -0.55 -14.93
N GLN A 290 70.89 -1.39 -15.95
CA GLN A 290 70.86 -2.85 -15.99
C GLN A 290 71.73 -3.55 -14.93
N GLN A 291 71.26 -4.70 -14.38
CA GLN A 291 71.95 -5.99 -14.56
C GLN A 291 71.24 -7.21 -13.90
N PHE A 292 71.29 -8.32 -14.65
CA PHE A 292 71.12 -9.74 -14.31
C PHE A 292 69.72 -10.39 -14.14
N ASN A 293 69.25 -10.94 -15.27
CA ASN A 293 68.93 -12.35 -15.49
C ASN A 293 68.73 -13.26 -14.25
N ARG A 294 67.61 -14.01 -14.23
CA ARG A 294 67.62 -15.45 -14.57
C ARG A 294 66.19 -16.03 -14.72
N VAL A 295 65.96 -16.56 -15.92
CA VAL A 295 65.35 -17.89 -16.22
C VAL A 295 63.84 -18.06 -15.94
N ALA A 296 63.01 -18.67 -16.78
CA ALA A 296 63.00 -19.02 -18.20
C ALA A 296 61.59 -19.59 -18.51
N ARG A 297 61.16 -19.40 -19.76
CA ARG A 297 60.25 -20.24 -20.58
C ARG A 297 58.77 -20.33 -20.16
N VAL A 298 57.79 -19.85 -20.94
CA VAL A 298 57.38 -20.13 -22.35
C VAL A 298 56.24 -21.17 -22.41
N THR A 299 55.08 -20.64 -22.85
CA THR A 299 53.98 -21.20 -23.66
C THR A 299 52.94 -22.19 -23.12
N SER A 300 51.68 -21.72 -23.27
CA SER A 300 50.51 -22.32 -23.96
C SER A 300 49.78 -23.57 -23.44
N GLN A 301 48.46 -23.37 -23.26
CA GLN A 301 47.28 -24.21 -23.61
C GLN A 301 47.56 -25.59 -24.26
N ILE A 302 46.82 -26.72 -24.10
CA ILE A 302 45.38 -27.07 -23.94
C ILE A 302 45.30 -28.54 -23.33
N PRO A 303 44.27 -29.41 -23.52
CA PRO A 303 42.98 -29.69 -22.82
C PRO A 303 42.90 -31.01 -21.96
N GLN A 304 41.67 -31.35 -21.52
CA GLN A 304 41.18 -32.49 -20.72
C GLN A 304 41.73 -33.91 -21.00
N SER A 305 41.95 -34.72 -19.93
CA SER A 305 41.22 -35.98 -19.60
C SER A 305 41.96 -36.89 -18.59
N PHE A 306 41.19 -37.40 -17.62
CA PHE A 306 41.21 -38.71 -16.91
C PHE A 306 42.43 -39.30 -16.16
N LEU A 307 42.22 -39.40 -14.82
CA LEU A 307 42.39 -40.52 -13.84
C LEU A 307 43.73 -41.27 -13.62
N TRP A 308 44.15 -41.37 -12.34
CA TRP A 308 44.21 -42.56 -11.43
C TRP A 308 44.30 -42.00 -9.98
N GLY A 309 43.36 -42.21 -9.03
CA GLY A 309 43.15 -43.40 -8.16
C GLY A 309 43.79 -43.17 -6.76
N GLY A 310 43.19 -43.36 -5.57
CA GLY A 310 41.86 -43.78 -5.11
C GLY A 310 41.79 -43.84 -3.57
N LEU A 311 40.57 -43.94 -3.01
CA LEU A 311 40.12 -44.62 -1.75
C LEU A 311 38.64 -44.23 -1.51
N ILE A 312 37.65 -45.05 -1.92
CA ILE A 312 36.87 -46.03 -1.13
C ILE A 312 36.18 -45.42 0.12
N GLY A 313 34.86 -45.50 0.31
CA GLY A 313 33.85 -46.18 -0.50
C GLY A 313 32.41 -46.14 0.03
N LEU A 314 31.58 -46.88 -0.72
CA LEU A 314 30.30 -47.54 -0.41
C LEU A 314 29.10 -46.65 -0.04
N GLY A 315 27.95 -46.68 -0.71
CA GLY A 315 27.36 -47.52 -1.77
C GLY A 315 25.84 -47.20 -1.74
N GLY A 316 25.00 -47.39 -2.75
CA GLY A 316 25.05 -48.04 -4.05
C GLY A 316 23.60 -48.06 -4.55
N LEU A 317 23.43 -47.72 -5.83
CA LEU A 317 22.18 -47.61 -6.58
C LEU A 317 21.43 -48.94 -6.77
N GLY A 318 20.16 -48.85 -7.19
CA GLY A 318 19.47 -49.96 -7.84
C GLY A 318 18.17 -49.57 -8.53
N ILE A 319 18.25 -49.14 -9.80
CA ILE A 319 17.14 -49.22 -10.76
C ILE A 319 17.15 -50.65 -11.33
N GLY A 320 15.99 -51.29 -11.40
CA GLY A 320 15.79 -52.56 -12.09
C GLY A 320 14.35 -52.68 -12.61
N VAL A 321 14.22 -52.67 -13.94
CA VAL A 321 12.99 -52.96 -14.69
C VAL A 321 12.86 -54.47 -14.86
N ILE A 322 11.68 -55.05 -14.60
CA ILE A 322 11.24 -56.33 -15.17
C ILE A 322 9.77 -56.23 -15.58
N ALA A 323 9.48 -56.61 -16.82
CA ALA A 323 8.16 -56.88 -17.36
C ALA A 323 8.06 -58.37 -17.69
N THR A 324 6.94 -59.04 -17.34
CA THR A 324 6.14 -60.01 -18.15
C THR A 324 5.12 -60.76 -17.24
N VAL A 325 3.81 -60.53 -17.40
CA VAL A 325 2.74 -61.35 -18.04
C VAL A 325 2.44 -62.74 -17.41
N ILE A 326 1.13 -63.01 -17.14
CA ILE A 326 0.32 -64.25 -17.40
C ILE A 326 -0.49 -64.85 -16.21
N LEU A 327 -1.83 -64.64 -16.31
CA LEU A 327 -3.01 -65.53 -16.18
C LEU A 327 -3.58 -66.14 -14.84
N LEU A 328 -4.89 -65.87 -14.69
CA LEU A 328 -6.06 -66.74 -14.41
C LEU A 328 -6.37 -67.34 -13.00
N ASN A 329 -7.54 -66.95 -12.45
CA ASN A 329 -8.75 -67.79 -12.22
C ASN A 329 -9.88 -66.92 -11.60
N ARG A 330 -11.05 -66.67 -12.23
CA ARG A 330 -12.32 -67.46 -12.22
C ARG A 330 -12.71 -67.91 -10.81
N SER A 331 -13.85 -67.63 -10.16
CA SER A 331 -15.30 -67.37 -10.42
C SER A 331 -16.00 -67.62 -9.04
N PRO A 332 -17.34 -67.56 -8.81
CA PRO A 332 -18.49 -67.06 -9.57
C PRO A 332 -19.44 -66.11 -8.77
N SER A 333 -20.45 -65.61 -9.49
CA SER A 333 -21.70 -64.99 -9.01
C SER A 333 -22.62 -65.96 -8.23
N PRO A 334 -23.75 -65.51 -7.65
CA PRO A 334 -25.04 -65.37 -8.38
C PRO A 334 -25.76 -64.03 -8.04
N SER A 335 -26.32 -63.27 -8.99
CA SER A 335 -27.61 -63.40 -9.69
C SER A 335 -28.87 -63.50 -8.80
N SER A 336 -29.69 -62.45 -8.83
CA SER A 336 -31.16 -62.55 -8.95
C SER A 336 -31.72 -61.24 -9.54
N GLN A 337 -32.42 -61.37 -10.67
CA GLN A 337 -33.14 -60.32 -11.39
C GLN A 337 -34.58 -60.10 -10.82
N PRO A 338 -35.60 -59.63 -11.57
CA PRO A 338 -36.15 -58.27 -11.45
C PRO A 338 -37.63 -58.30 -11.04
N VAL A 339 -38.23 -57.15 -10.73
CA VAL A 339 -39.70 -57.04 -10.74
C VAL A 339 -40.12 -55.74 -11.42
N THR A 340 -40.70 -55.90 -12.59
CA THR A 340 -41.57 -54.97 -13.31
C THR A 340 -42.92 -54.84 -12.62
N ALA A 341 -43.47 -53.62 -12.55
CA ALA A 341 -44.86 -53.33 -12.92
C ALA A 341 -45.16 -51.82 -12.85
N SER A 342 -45.59 -51.26 -13.98
CA SER A 342 -46.46 -50.08 -14.03
C SER A 342 -47.85 -50.42 -13.49
N PRO A 343 -48.65 -49.43 -13.07
CA PRO A 343 -49.72 -49.01 -13.98
C PRO A 343 -50.00 -47.48 -13.98
N THR A 344 -50.36 -46.97 -15.14
CA THR A 344 -51.23 -45.79 -15.38
C THR A 344 -52.69 -46.27 -15.48
N PRO A 345 -53.73 -45.43 -15.69
CA PRO A 345 -53.97 -44.02 -15.33
C PRO A 345 -55.37 -43.82 -14.68
N ILE A 346 -55.63 -42.74 -13.94
CA ILE A 346 -56.99 -42.21 -13.77
C ILE A 346 -57.00 -40.68 -13.85
N ALA A 347 -57.92 -40.21 -14.69
CA ALA A 347 -58.20 -38.83 -15.07
C ALA A 347 -59.10 -38.08 -14.06
N SER A 348 -59.18 -36.76 -14.28
CA SER A 348 -60.16 -35.76 -13.80
C SER A 348 -59.49 -34.67 -12.95
N ALA A 349 -59.69 -33.38 -13.16
CA ALA A 349 -60.38 -32.60 -14.17
C ALA A 349 -59.83 -31.16 -14.06
N LEU A 350 -59.93 -30.38 -15.15
CA LEU A 350 -59.75 -28.92 -15.14
C LEU A 350 -60.73 -28.24 -14.16
N PRO A 351 -60.44 -27.00 -13.75
CA PRO A 351 -61.12 -25.91 -14.43
C PRO A 351 -60.15 -24.84 -14.98
N THR A 352 -60.41 -24.52 -16.24
CA THR A 352 -60.20 -23.22 -16.88
C THR A 352 -60.68 -22.05 -16.02
N THR A 353 -59.81 -21.06 -15.79
CA THR A 353 -60.16 -19.63 -15.88
C THR A 353 -58.89 -18.81 -16.16
N SER A 354 -58.91 -18.06 -17.25
CA SER A 354 -58.05 -16.90 -17.52
C SER A 354 -58.96 -15.64 -17.47
N PRO A 355 -58.43 -14.42 -17.52
CA PRO A 355 -57.97 -13.67 -16.35
C PRO A 355 -58.71 -12.32 -16.26
N SER A 356 -59.34 -12.00 -15.14
CA SER A 356 -59.59 -10.60 -14.82
C SER A 356 -59.87 -10.43 -13.33
N THR A 357 -59.01 -9.64 -12.71
CA THR A 357 -59.29 -8.59 -11.73
C THR A 357 -57.98 -8.40 -10.99
N THR A 358 -57.31 -7.32 -11.36
CA THR A 358 -56.31 -6.64 -10.55
C THR A 358 -56.80 -6.60 -9.10
N PRO A 359 -56.17 -7.28 -8.14
CA PRO A 359 -56.20 -6.77 -6.80
C PRO A 359 -55.23 -5.58 -6.84
N SER A 360 -55.79 -4.38 -6.71
CA SER A 360 -55.03 -3.26 -6.16
C SER A 360 -54.53 -3.72 -4.80
N ALA A 361 -53.36 -4.35 -4.79
CA ALA A 361 -52.68 -4.75 -3.57
C ALA A 361 -52.23 -3.45 -2.92
N SER A 362 -53.00 -3.02 -1.92
CA SER A 362 -52.47 -2.22 -0.83
C SER A 362 -51.09 -2.77 -0.47
N PRO A 363 -50.05 -1.94 -0.32
CA PRO A 363 -48.72 -2.45 -0.02
C PRO A 363 -48.82 -3.41 1.15
N GLN A 364 -48.46 -4.67 0.92
CA GLN A 364 -48.33 -5.63 2.02
C GLN A 364 -47.47 -4.96 3.10
N ASN A 365 -47.81 -5.15 4.38
CA ASN A 365 -47.03 -4.63 5.50
C ASN A 365 -45.56 -5.05 5.32
N ILE A 366 -44.76 -4.15 4.76
CA ILE A 366 -43.32 -4.37 4.59
C ILE A 366 -42.75 -4.39 6.00
N ASN A 367 -42.09 -5.49 6.36
CA ASN A 367 -41.43 -5.61 7.66
C ASN A 367 -40.13 -4.79 7.63
N TRP A 368 -40.27 -3.48 7.83
CA TRP A 368 -39.15 -2.55 7.85
C TRP A 368 -38.24 -2.82 9.05
N ALA A 369 -36.95 -2.97 8.78
CA ALA A 369 -35.93 -2.77 9.80
C ALA A 369 -35.62 -1.27 9.92
N ILE A 370 -35.48 -0.60 8.78
CA ILE A 370 -35.18 0.82 8.66
C ILE A 370 -35.99 1.35 7.48
N GLU A 371 -36.89 2.29 7.75
CA GLU A 371 -37.76 2.86 6.71
C GLU A 371 -36.96 3.60 5.62
N PRO A 372 -37.49 3.70 4.38
CA PRO A 372 -36.81 4.39 3.29
C PRO A 372 -36.59 5.87 3.59
N ARG A 373 -35.33 6.27 3.72
CA ARG A 373 -34.94 7.67 4.00
C ARG A 373 -33.57 8.07 3.48
N PHE A 374 -32.88 7.18 2.76
CA PHE A 374 -31.52 7.41 2.27
C PHE A 374 -31.50 7.48 0.74
N GLU A 375 -30.67 8.36 0.18
CA GLU A 375 -30.46 8.45 -1.28
C GLU A 375 -29.67 7.23 -1.81
N GLY A 376 -28.75 6.72 -0.98
CA GLY A 376 -27.87 5.61 -1.27
C GLY A 376 -27.62 4.75 -0.05
N VAL A 377 -27.52 3.43 -0.24
CA VAL A 377 -27.20 2.46 0.82
C VAL A 377 -26.38 1.30 0.26
N SER A 378 -25.63 0.62 1.13
CA SER A 378 -24.95 -0.65 0.84
C SER A 378 -25.61 -1.84 1.56
N TYR A 379 -25.13 -3.06 1.32
CA TYR A 379 -25.37 -4.16 2.25
C TYR A 379 -24.60 -3.94 3.57
N PHE A 380 -25.03 -4.60 4.64
CA PHE A 380 -24.30 -4.65 5.91
C PHE A 380 -23.05 -5.51 5.77
N SER A 381 -21.93 -4.99 6.23
CA SER A 381 -20.62 -5.65 6.27
C SER A 381 -19.88 -5.18 7.51
N ASP A 382 -19.37 -6.11 8.31
CA ASP A 382 -18.85 -5.84 9.66
C ASP A 382 -19.87 -5.04 10.50
N GLU A 383 -21.16 -5.43 10.46
CA GLU A 383 -22.27 -4.84 11.24
C GLU A 383 -22.65 -3.40 10.88
N LEU A 384 -21.96 -2.78 9.93
CA LEU A 384 -22.22 -1.42 9.47
C LEU A 384 -22.63 -1.41 8.00
N ALA A 385 -23.50 -0.48 7.64
CA ALA A 385 -23.84 -0.21 6.25
C ALA A 385 -23.56 1.25 5.90
N LYS A 386 -22.94 1.46 4.73
CA LYS A 386 -22.72 2.78 4.17
C LYS A 386 -24.07 3.37 3.74
N VAL A 387 -24.32 4.62 4.11
CA VAL A 387 -25.50 5.38 3.71
C VAL A 387 -25.10 6.71 3.09
N ASN A 388 -25.95 7.24 2.21
CA ASN A 388 -25.80 8.56 1.62
C ASN A 388 -27.00 9.44 1.99
N ILE A 389 -26.71 10.61 2.57
CA ILE A 389 -27.67 11.61 3.03
C ILE A 389 -27.15 12.98 2.58
N ASP A 390 -27.95 13.74 1.83
CA ASP A 390 -27.60 15.07 1.33
C ASP A 390 -26.27 15.09 0.55
N GLY A 391 -26.04 14.05 -0.25
CA GLY A 391 -24.82 13.88 -1.04
C GLY A 391 -23.56 13.49 -0.25
N LYS A 392 -23.63 13.29 1.08
CA LYS A 392 -22.51 12.82 1.92
C LYS A 392 -22.72 11.39 2.39
N TYR A 393 -21.61 10.66 2.51
CA TYR A 393 -21.58 9.28 3.00
C TYR A 393 -21.25 9.20 4.49
N GLY A 394 -21.97 8.33 5.18
CA GLY A 394 -21.79 7.94 6.57
C GLY A 394 -22.09 6.45 6.77
N TYR A 395 -22.21 6.01 8.01
CA TYR A 395 -22.47 4.61 8.35
C TYR A 395 -23.51 4.48 9.46
N ILE A 396 -24.39 3.48 9.31
CA ILE A 396 -25.42 3.13 10.27
C ILE A 396 -25.25 1.70 10.79
N ASP A 397 -25.79 1.44 11.97
CA ASP A 397 -26.00 0.08 12.49
C ASP A 397 -27.30 -0.54 11.94
N LYS A 398 -27.58 -1.79 12.34
CA LYS A 398 -28.78 -2.56 11.94
C LYS A 398 -30.10 -1.99 12.46
N ASN A 399 -30.06 -1.11 13.45
CA ASN A 399 -31.23 -0.42 13.97
C ASN A 399 -31.48 0.90 13.22
N GLY A 400 -30.60 1.27 12.29
CA GLY A 400 -30.67 2.53 11.56
C GLY A 400 -30.06 3.69 12.32
N THR A 401 -29.37 3.45 13.43
CA THR A 401 -28.66 4.48 14.21
C THR A 401 -27.41 4.90 13.45
N GLU A 402 -27.20 6.20 13.29
CA GLU A 402 -25.95 6.73 12.74
C GLU A 402 -24.78 6.46 13.69
N VAL A 403 -23.87 5.58 13.26
CA VAL A 403 -22.62 5.31 13.99
C VAL A 403 -21.54 6.30 13.56
N ILE A 404 -21.50 6.62 12.26
CA ILE A 404 -20.61 7.62 11.71
C ILE A 404 -21.46 8.57 10.87
N ARG A 405 -21.57 9.82 11.33
CA ARG A 405 -22.38 10.84 10.67
C ARG A 405 -21.93 11.05 9.22
N PRO A 406 -22.88 11.25 8.27
CA PRO A 406 -22.56 11.60 6.90
C PRO A 406 -21.62 12.81 6.83
N GLN A 407 -20.42 12.58 6.32
CA GLN A 407 -19.39 13.63 6.21
C GLN A 407 -18.39 13.38 5.07
N PHE A 408 -18.37 12.18 4.49
CA PHE A 408 -17.45 11.79 3.43
C PHE A 408 -18.06 12.03 2.04
N ASP A 409 -17.24 12.37 1.07
CA ASP A 409 -17.66 12.54 -0.33
C ASP A 409 -17.77 11.19 -1.06
N ASP A 410 -17.02 10.20 -0.59
CA ASP A 410 -17.16 8.81 -1.00
C ASP A 410 -16.69 7.88 0.12
N ALA A 411 -17.10 6.63 0.07
CA ALA A 411 -16.80 5.64 1.09
C ALA A 411 -16.95 4.21 0.54
N ASP A 412 -16.15 3.28 1.04
CA ASP A 412 -16.31 1.83 0.83
C ASP A 412 -16.99 1.17 2.04
N ASN A 413 -17.44 -0.08 1.87
CA ASN A 413 -17.95 -0.87 2.98
C ASN A 413 -16.82 -1.24 3.94
N PHE A 414 -17.15 -1.41 5.22
CA PHE A 414 -16.21 -1.97 6.20
C PHE A 414 -15.80 -3.39 5.81
N SER A 415 -14.51 -3.66 5.94
CA SER A 415 -13.90 -4.97 5.71
C SER A 415 -12.75 -5.14 6.69
N GLU A 416 -12.83 -6.17 7.52
CA GLU A 416 -11.84 -6.48 8.57
C GLU A 416 -11.64 -5.32 9.57
N GLY A 417 -12.71 -4.59 9.87
CA GLY A 417 -12.76 -3.50 10.84
C GLY A 417 -12.34 -2.13 10.31
N LEU A 418 -11.98 -2.01 9.03
CA LEU A 418 -11.61 -0.74 8.39
C LEU A 418 -12.43 -0.47 7.12
N ALA A 419 -12.67 0.80 6.82
CA ALA A 419 -13.29 1.24 5.56
C ALA A 419 -12.48 2.37 4.92
N VAL A 420 -12.40 2.39 3.59
CA VAL A 420 -11.80 3.51 2.85
C VAL A 420 -12.82 4.63 2.73
N VAL A 421 -12.41 5.87 3.01
CA VAL A 421 -13.27 7.06 2.89
C VAL A 421 -12.51 8.21 2.23
N TRP A 422 -13.24 9.07 1.52
CA TRP A 422 -12.70 10.22 0.78
C TRP A 422 -13.39 11.51 1.21
N ILE A 423 -12.63 12.59 1.29
CA ILE A 423 -13.10 13.92 1.68
C ILE A 423 -12.70 14.91 0.58
N SER A 424 -13.61 15.79 0.18
CA SER A 424 -13.41 16.78 -0.88
C SER A 424 -12.20 17.67 -0.60
N GLY A 425 -11.36 17.84 -1.62
CA GLY A 425 -10.08 18.53 -1.50
C GLY A 425 -8.97 17.73 -0.79
N GLN A 426 -9.25 16.50 -0.35
CA GLN A 426 -8.27 15.60 0.28
C GLN A 426 -8.23 14.24 -0.42
N ASN A 427 -7.13 13.51 -0.18
CA ASN A 427 -7.02 12.12 -0.57
C ASN A 427 -7.90 11.24 0.34
N GLY A 428 -8.12 9.98 -0.03
CA GLY A 428 -8.76 8.98 0.80
C GLY A 428 -7.82 8.34 1.82
N GLY A 429 -8.41 7.89 2.93
CA GLY A 429 -7.75 7.19 4.03
C GLY A 429 -8.63 6.06 4.56
N TYR A 430 -8.18 5.38 5.61
CA TYR A 430 -8.94 4.28 6.23
C TYR A 430 -9.40 4.67 7.62
N ILE A 431 -10.68 4.45 7.90
CA ILE A 431 -11.31 4.69 9.21
C ILE A 431 -11.66 3.38 9.90
N ASP A 432 -11.66 3.39 11.23
CA ASP A 432 -12.25 2.33 12.06
C ASP A 432 -13.78 2.50 12.20
N LYS A 433 -14.43 1.54 12.86
CA LYS A 433 -15.89 1.54 13.10
C LYS A 433 -16.39 2.74 13.92
N THR A 434 -15.50 3.49 14.58
CA THR A 434 -15.84 4.72 15.32
C THR A 434 -15.77 5.96 14.45
N GLY A 435 -15.31 5.83 13.20
CA GLY A 435 -15.08 6.93 12.26
C GLY A 435 -13.71 7.59 12.40
N ARG A 436 -12.81 7.04 13.23
CA ARG A 436 -11.45 7.58 13.41
C ARG A 436 -10.53 7.05 12.32
N PHE A 437 -9.73 7.92 11.72
CA PHE A 437 -8.72 7.49 10.74
C PHE A 437 -7.63 6.65 11.40
N VAL A 438 -7.51 5.40 11.00
CA VAL A 438 -6.38 4.51 11.33
C VAL A 438 -5.24 4.71 10.34
N ILE A 439 -5.57 4.95 9.07
CA ILE A 439 -4.59 5.33 8.03
C ILE A 439 -5.04 6.69 7.48
N PRO A 440 -4.21 7.75 7.60
CA PRO A 440 -4.64 9.10 7.26
C PRO A 440 -4.92 9.24 5.75
N PRO A 441 -5.74 10.25 5.37
CA PRO A 441 -5.93 10.68 3.98
C PRO A 441 -4.61 10.79 3.19
N GLN A 442 -4.32 9.87 2.27
CA GLN A 442 -3.10 9.93 1.45
C GLN A 442 -3.23 9.27 0.06
N TYR A 443 -4.30 8.53 -0.20
CA TYR A 443 -4.54 7.86 -1.47
C TYR A 443 -5.61 8.57 -2.29
N ALA A 444 -5.28 9.07 -3.49
CA ALA A 444 -6.31 9.59 -4.39
C ALA A 444 -7.42 8.54 -4.66
N LYS A 445 -8.58 8.97 -5.17
CA LYS A 445 -9.68 8.07 -5.53
C LYS A 445 -9.19 6.89 -6.39
N ASP A 446 -9.71 5.70 -6.12
CA ASP A 446 -9.34 4.43 -6.77
C ASP A 446 -7.87 4.02 -6.61
N ARG A 447 -7.19 4.53 -5.58
CA ARG A 447 -5.81 4.14 -5.23
C ARG A 447 -5.70 3.42 -3.89
N ALA A 448 -6.80 3.24 -3.17
CA ALA A 448 -6.89 2.44 -1.98
C ALA A 448 -8.07 1.49 -2.11
N GLN A 449 -7.94 0.30 -1.55
CA GLN A 449 -8.92 -0.79 -1.65
C GLN A 449 -9.15 -1.37 -0.26
N LYS A 450 -10.30 -2.00 -0.04
CA LYS A 450 -10.65 -2.61 1.24
C LYS A 450 -9.62 -3.68 1.66
N PHE A 451 -9.51 -3.90 2.97
CA PHE A 451 -8.67 -4.97 3.51
C PHE A 451 -9.22 -6.35 3.16
N SER A 452 -8.32 -7.27 2.81
CA SER A 452 -8.59 -8.69 2.56
C SER A 452 -7.41 -9.52 3.05
N GLN A 453 -7.69 -10.46 3.95
CA GLN A 453 -6.75 -11.32 4.64
C GLN A 453 -5.60 -10.57 5.34
N GLY A 454 -5.92 -9.43 5.97
CA GLY A 454 -4.99 -8.60 6.74
C GLY A 454 -4.19 -7.58 5.92
N LEU A 455 -4.33 -7.57 4.59
CA LEU A 455 -3.63 -6.65 3.70
C LEU A 455 -4.60 -5.89 2.80
N ALA A 456 -4.27 -4.63 2.47
CA ALA A 456 -4.99 -3.84 1.47
C ALA A 456 -4.03 -3.45 0.35
N ARG A 457 -4.46 -3.61 -0.91
CA ARG A 457 -3.68 -3.10 -2.04
C ARG A 457 -3.87 -1.59 -2.17
N VAL A 458 -2.76 -0.87 -2.30
CA VAL A 458 -2.76 0.59 -2.50
C VAL A 458 -1.85 0.96 -3.65
N ARG A 459 -2.19 2.02 -4.37
CA ARG A 459 -1.49 2.50 -5.57
C ARG A 459 -0.84 3.85 -5.32
N VAL A 460 0.47 3.93 -5.47
CA VAL A 460 1.24 5.18 -5.36
C VAL A 460 2.17 5.24 -6.56
N ALA A 461 2.31 6.41 -7.20
CA ALA A 461 3.13 6.59 -8.41
C ALA A 461 2.86 5.51 -9.50
N ARG A 462 1.57 5.24 -9.78
CA ARG A 462 1.06 4.25 -10.77
C ARG A 462 1.35 2.77 -10.48
N THR A 463 2.07 2.42 -9.42
CA THR A 463 2.31 1.02 -9.03
C THR A 463 1.56 0.64 -7.77
N TRP A 464 1.14 -0.61 -7.70
CA TRP A 464 0.48 -1.23 -6.57
C TRP A 464 1.51 -1.88 -5.64
N GLY A 465 1.25 -1.73 -4.34
CA GLY A 465 1.84 -2.49 -3.24
C GLY A 465 0.76 -2.86 -2.23
N TYR A 466 1.13 -3.47 -1.11
CA TYR A 466 0.20 -3.94 -0.09
C TYR A 466 0.60 -3.41 1.28
N ILE A 467 -0.37 -2.87 2.00
CA ILE A 467 -0.20 -2.34 3.35
C ILE A 467 -0.90 -3.21 4.40
N ASP A 468 -0.37 -3.22 5.62
CA ASP A 468 -1.05 -3.74 6.80
C ASP A 468 -2.10 -2.75 7.34
N LYS A 469 -2.84 -3.16 8.38
CA LYS A 469 -3.87 -2.33 9.01
C LYS A 469 -3.33 -1.07 9.70
N THR A 470 -2.02 -0.96 9.88
CA THR A 470 -1.35 0.25 10.41
C THR A 470 -0.95 1.22 9.30
N GLY A 471 -1.09 0.82 8.03
CA GLY A 471 -0.70 1.61 6.86
C GLY A 471 0.74 1.38 6.39
N ARG A 472 1.48 0.46 7.01
CA ARG A 472 2.86 0.13 6.62
C ARG A 472 2.85 -0.83 5.44
N PHE A 473 3.71 -0.61 4.45
CA PHE A 473 3.88 -1.56 3.35
C PHE A 473 4.45 -2.88 3.87
N VAL A 474 3.71 -3.96 3.65
CA VAL A 474 4.19 -5.33 3.83
C VAL A 474 4.83 -5.82 2.52
N ILE A 475 4.29 -5.37 1.39
CA ILE A 475 4.84 -5.63 0.07
C ILE A 475 4.98 -4.30 -0.65
N GLU A 476 6.24 -3.92 -0.91
CA GLU A 476 6.55 -2.66 -1.56
C GLU A 476 5.88 -2.48 -2.92
N ARG A 477 5.59 -1.23 -3.26
CA ARG A 477 4.95 -0.88 -4.52
C ARG A 477 5.90 -1.16 -5.70
N LYS A 478 5.54 -2.09 -6.56
CA LYS A 478 6.33 -2.45 -7.75
C LYS A 478 5.52 -3.03 -8.89
N PHE A 479 4.23 -3.31 -8.67
CA PHE A 479 3.39 -4.00 -9.64
C PHE A 479 2.51 -3.01 -10.41
N PRO A 480 2.55 -2.98 -11.75
CA PRO A 480 1.62 -2.18 -12.54
C PRO A 480 0.15 -2.51 -12.28
N GLU A 481 -0.16 -3.78 -12.02
CA GLU A 481 -1.51 -4.27 -11.68
C GLU A 481 -1.40 -5.32 -10.56
N ALA A 482 -2.38 -5.33 -9.65
CA ALA A 482 -2.42 -6.19 -8.48
C ALA A 482 -3.86 -6.53 -8.10
N GLN A 483 -4.10 -7.75 -7.59
CA GLN A 483 -5.37 -8.25 -7.07
C GLN A 483 -5.38 -8.31 -5.54
N ASP A 484 -6.56 -8.32 -4.92
CA ASP A 484 -6.67 -8.52 -3.47
C ASP A 484 -6.23 -9.93 -3.09
N PHE A 485 -5.69 -10.10 -1.87
CA PHE A 485 -5.33 -11.41 -1.37
C PHE A 485 -6.56 -12.29 -1.18
N SER A 486 -6.47 -13.52 -1.66
CA SER A 486 -7.45 -14.59 -1.48
C SER A 486 -6.72 -15.91 -1.32
N GLU A 487 -7.10 -16.67 -0.30
CA GLU A 487 -6.44 -17.93 0.08
C GLU A 487 -4.91 -17.86 0.17
N GLY A 488 -4.37 -16.75 0.69
CA GLY A 488 -2.94 -16.53 0.90
C GLY A 488 -2.17 -16.04 -0.32
N LEU A 489 -2.79 -15.96 -1.50
CA LEU A 489 -2.16 -15.53 -2.74
C LEU A 489 -2.83 -14.30 -3.35
N ALA A 490 -2.07 -13.50 -4.10
CA ALA A 490 -2.58 -12.38 -4.87
C ALA A 490 -2.01 -12.38 -6.29
N GLY A 491 -2.88 -12.19 -7.28
CA GLY A 491 -2.48 -12.04 -8.68
C GLY A 491 -1.82 -10.69 -8.92
N VAL A 492 -0.60 -10.67 -9.45
CA VAL A 492 0.14 -9.44 -9.77
C VAL A 492 0.73 -9.50 -11.17
N LYS A 493 0.82 -8.34 -11.83
CA LYS A 493 1.38 -8.24 -13.18
C LYS A 493 2.83 -7.79 -13.13
N THR A 494 3.69 -8.46 -13.89
CA THR A 494 5.08 -8.04 -14.17
C THR A 494 5.49 -8.51 -15.56
N GLY A 495 6.30 -7.72 -16.28
CA GLY A 495 6.69 -8.04 -17.66
C GLY A 495 5.50 -8.22 -18.62
N GLY A 496 4.38 -7.54 -18.37
CA GLY A 496 3.16 -7.64 -19.17
C GLY A 496 2.29 -8.88 -18.90
N LYS A 497 2.73 -9.82 -18.05
CA LYS A 497 2.01 -11.04 -17.70
C LYS A 497 1.66 -11.08 -16.21
N TYR A 498 0.67 -11.87 -15.86
CA TYR A 498 0.25 -12.12 -14.49
C TYR A 498 0.89 -13.38 -13.91
N GLY A 499 1.23 -13.31 -12.63
CA GLY A 499 1.61 -14.42 -11.76
C GLY A 499 0.99 -14.23 -10.38
N TYR A 500 1.37 -15.05 -9.40
CA TYR A 500 0.85 -14.99 -8.04
C TYR A 500 1.97 -14.86 -7.01
N ILE A 501 1.75 -13.96 -6.05
CA ILE A 501 2.65 -13.74 -4.92
C ILE A 501 1.99 -14.16 -3.60
N ASP A 502 2.81 -14.55 -2.64
CA ASP A 502 2.40 -14.73 -1.24
C ASP A 502 2.34 -13.40 -0.48
N LYS A 503 1.94 -13.46 0.79
CA LYS A 503 1.84 -12.29 1.69
C LYS A 503 3.18 -11.63 2.03
N THR A 504 4.31 -12.27 1.71
CA THR A 504 5.66 -11.69 1.86
C THR A 504 6.12 -11.01 0.57
N GLY A 505 5.37 -11.14 -0.52
CA GLY A 505 5.68 -10.54 -1.82
C GLY A 505 6.56 -11.41 -2.72
N ASN A 506 6.79 -12.67 -2.33
CA ASN A 506 7.53 -13.65 -3.12
C ASN A 506 6.59 -14.32 -4.13
N PHE A 507 7.08 -14.55 -5.36
CA PHE A 507 6.32 -15.26 -6.38
C PHE A 507 6.23 -16.75 -6.03
N VAL A 508 5.00 -17.22 -5.81
CA VAL A 508 4.67 -18.65 -5.72
C VAL A 508 4.46 -19.21 -7.13
N VAL A 509 3.80 -18.42 -8.00
CA VAL A 509 3.63 -18.74 -9.42
C VAL A 509 4.19 -17.60 -10.25
N LYS A 510 5.25 -17.86 -11.02
CA LYS A 510 5.89 -16.84 -11.85
C LYS A 510 4.92 -16.27 -12.89
N ALA A 511 5.17 -15.02 -13.30
CA ALA A 511 4.31 -14.35 -14.26
C ALA A 511 4.40 -14.97 -15.65
N GLN A 512 3.28 -15.49 -16.14
CA GLN A 512 3.18 -16.16 -17.46
C GLN A 512 1.77 -16.06 -18.08
N PHE A 513 0.77 -15.61 -17.33
CA PHE A 513 -0.63 -15.59 -17.76
C PHE A 513 -1.03 -14.23 -18.37
N ASP A 514 -1.96 -14.23 -19.33
CA ASP A 514 -2.52 -13.00 -19.90
C ASP A 514 -3.46 -12.30 -18.91
N GLN A 515 -4.27 -13.10 -18.20
CA GLN A 515 -5.24 -12.66 -17.19
C GLN A 515 -5.37 -13.74 -16.12
N VAL A 516 -5.80 -13.32 -14.94
CA VAL A 516 -5.95 -14.18 -13.76
C VAL A 516 -7.18 -13.80 -12.95
N TYR A 517 -7.78 -14.77 -12.28
CA TYR A 517 -8.73 -14.56 -11.20
C TYR A 517 -8.07 -14.86 -9.84
N LYS A 518 -8.68 -14.36 -8.77
CA LYS A 518 -8.28 -14.73 -7.40
C LYS A 518 -8.54 -16.21 -7.13
N PHE A 519 -7.75 -16.80 -6.23
CA PHE A 519 -7.98 -18.16 -5.75
C PHE A 519 -9.28 -18.24 -4.96
N ASN A 520 -10.05 -19.30 -5.20
CA ASN A 520 -11.19 -19.70 -4.39
C ASN A 520 -11.36 -21.22 -4.52
N GLU A 521 -11.57 -21.88 -3.40
CA GLU A 521 -11.63 -23.33 -3.29
C GLU A 521 -10.40 -24.04 -3.90
N ASP A 522 -9.21 -23.50 -3.62
CA ASP A 522 -7.88 -23.97 -4.04
C ASP A 522 -7.56 -23.82 -5.54
N LEU A 523 -8.47 -23.29 -6.34
CA LEU A 523 -8.27 -23.09 -7.78
C LEU A 523 -8.36 -21.61 -8.18
N ALA A 524 -7.62 -21.24 -9.22
CA ALA A 524 -7.73 -19.94 -9.85
C ALA A 524 -7.83 -20.06 -11.38
N GLY A 525 -8.78 -19.34 -11.96
CA GLY A 525 -8.91 -19.24 -13.41
C GLY A 525 -7.78 -18.39 -13.99
N VAL A 526 -7.10 -18.91 -15.01
CA VAL A 526 -6.01 -18.21 -15.69
C VAL A 526 -6.18 -18.29 -17.20
N LYS A 527 -5.75 -17.24 -17.90
CA LYS A 527 -5.86 -17.13 -19.35
C LYS A 527 -4.49 -17.21 -20.02
N ILE A 528 -4.35 -18.09 -21.01
CA ILE A 528 -3.18 -18.15 -21.91
C ILE A 528 -3.68 -18.31 -23.33
N GLY A 529 -3.15 -17.51 -24.26
CA GLY A 529 -3.39 -17.72 -25.70
C GLY A 529 -4.86 -17.57 -26.07
N GLY A 530 -5.59 -16.69 -25.37
CA GLY A 530 -7.00 -16.42 -25.62
C GLY A 530 -7.98 -17.36 -24.90
N LYS A 531 -7.51 -18.49 -24.34
CA LYS A 531 -8.36 -19.48 -23.65
C LYS A 531 -8.11 -19.50 -22.15
N TRP A 532 -9.14 -19.86 -21.39
CA TRP A 532 -9.12 -19.97 -19.94
C TRP A 532 -9.00 -21.42 -19.50
N GLY A 533 -8.21 -21.65 -18.46
CA GLY A 533 -8.08 -22.89 -17.71
C GLY A 533 -7.98 -22.59 -16.21
N TYR A 534 -7.60 -23.58 -15.41
CA TYR A 534 -7.47 -23.44 -13.96
C TYR A 534 -6.17 -24.05 -13.45
N ILE A 535 -5.55 -23.35 -12.51
CA ILE A 535 -4.34 -23.79 -11.82
C ILE A 535 -4.61 -24.00 -10.33
N ASP A 536 -3.79 -24.86 -9.71
CA ASP A 536 -3.66 -24.94 -8.26
C ASP A 536 -2.75 -23.84 -7.70
N LYS A 537 -2.62 -23.81 -6.36
CA LYS A 537 -1.77 -22.83 -5.64
C LYS A 537 -0.28 -22.93 -5.95
N THR A 538 0.19 -24.06 -6.48
CA THR A 538 1.58 -24.27 -6.89
C THR A 538 1.84 -23.80 -8.32
N GLY A 539 0.77 -23.49 -9.08
CA GLY A 539 0.84 -23.05 -10.46
C GLY A 539 0.68 -24.17 -11.50
N ASN A 540 0.41 -25.39 -11.06
CA ASN A 540 0.17 -26.51 -11.99
C ASN A 540 -1.25 -26.41 -12.54
N PHE A 541 -1.42 -26.69 -13.84
CA PHE A 541 -2.73 -26.78 -14.45
C PHE A 541 -3.49 -28.00 -13.94
N VAL A 542 -4.61 -27.75 -13.27
CA VAL A 542 -5.61 -28.78 -12.95
C VAL A 542 -6.54 -28.95 -14.15
N ILE A 543 -6.88 -27.85 -14.82
CA ILE A 543 -7.69 -27.85 -16.04
C ILE A 543 -6.97 -27.03 -17.10
N GLN A 544 -6.62 -27.66 -18.22
CA GLN A 544 -5.90 -27.02 -19.31
C GLN A 544 -6.73 -25.88 -19.94
N PRO A 545 -6.09 -24.80 -20.45
CA PRO A 545 -6.79 -23.72 -21.13
C PRO A 545 -7.59 -24.20 -22.34
N GLN A 546 -8.91 -24.12 -22.26
CA GLN A 546 -9.82 -24.58 -23.33
C GLN A 546 -11.13 -23.77 -23.42
N PHE A 547 -11.48 -23.01 -22.39
CA PHE A 547 -12.75 -22.28 -22.31
C PHE A 547 -12.66 -20.86 -22.87
N ASP A 548 -13.76 -20.34 -23.40
CA ASP A 548 -13.83 -18.97 -23.92
C ASP A 548 -13.87 -17.94 -22.78
N GLN A 549 -14.61 -18.27 -21.72
CA GLN A 549 -14.74 -17.51 -20.48
C GLN A 549 -14.97 -18.47 -19.32
N VAL A 550 -14.60 -18.05 -18.13
CA VAL A 550 -14.79 -18.84 -16.91
C VAL A 550 -15.19 -17.95 -15.74
N TYR A 551 -15.82 -18.54 -14.72
CA TYR A 551 -15.99 -17.92 -13.41
C TYR A 551 -15.10 -18.58 -12.36
N ILE A 552 -14.99 -17.92 -11.21
CA ILE A 552 -14.33 -18.47 -10.02
C ILE A 552 -15.17 -19.63 -9.49
N PHE A 553 -14.51 -20.71 -9.05
CA PHE A 553 -15.18 -21.84 -8.40
C PHE A 553 -15.96 -21.38 -7.18
N ASN A 554 -17.20 -21.84 -7.02
CA ASN A 554 -18.01 -21.59 -5.85
C ASN A 554 -18.96 -22.78 -5.62
N GLU A 555 -18.96 -23.28 -4.40
CA GLU A 555 -19.65 -24.50 -3.98
C GLU A 555 -19.31 -25.75 -4.82
N GLY A 556 -18.03 -25.88 -5.21
CA GLY A 556 -17.50 -27.01 -5.97
C GLY A 556 -17.68 -26.93 -7.48
N LEU A 557 -18.37 -25.92 -8.02
CA LEU A 557 -18.63 -25.75 -9.45
C LEU A 557 -18.17 -24.39 -9.95
N ALA A 558 -17.83 -24.30 -11.24
CA ALA A 558 -17.54 -23.04 -11.91
C ALA A 558 -18.29 -22.93 -13.24
N GLY A 559 -18.88 -21.77 -13.50
CA GLY A 559 -19.50 -21.50 -14.80
C GLY A 559 -18.42 -21.34 -15.87
N VAL A 560 -18.60 -21.99 -17.02
CA VAL A 560 -17.70 -21.89 -18.17
C VAL A 560 -18.48 -21.66 -19.45
N LYS A 561 -17.87 -20.91 -20.36
CA LYS A 561 -18.44 -20.63 -21.68
C LYS A 561 -17.73 -21.45 -22.76
N ILE A 562 -18.51 -22.23 -23.50
CA ILE A 562 -18.06 -23.11 -24.58
C ILE A 562 -18.96 -22.86 -25.78
N GLY A 563 -18.38 -22.42 -26.90
CA GLY A 563 -19.13 -22.26 -28.15
C GLY A 563 -20.27 -21.25 -28.02
N GLY A 564 -20.07 -20.19 -27.24
CA GLY A 564 -21.06 -19.13 -27.04
C GLY A 564 -22.09 -19.38 -25.94
N LYS A 565 -22.21 -20.61 -25.41
CA LYS A 565 -23.17 -20.99 -24.36
C LYS A 565 -22.49 -21.26 -23.03
N TRP A 566 -23.22 -21.05 -21.94
CA TRP A 566 -22.75 -21.28 -20.57
C TRP A 566 -23.22 -22.64 -20.06
N GLY A 567 -22.32 -23.31 -19.32
CA GLY A 567 -22.55 -24.50 -18.51
C GLY A 567 -21.67 -24.44 -17.26
N HIS A 568 -21.54 -25.56 -16.55
CA HIS A 568 -20.74 -25.62 -15.32
C HIS A 568 -19.89 -26.88 -15.27
N ILE A 569 -18.67 -26.72 -14.75
CA ILE A 569 -17.72 -27.81 -14.55
C ILE A 569 -17.44 -28.04 -13.06
N ASP A 570 -17.03 -29.26 -12.72
CA ASP A 570 -16.42 -29.58 -11.43
C ASP A 570 -14.93 -29.18 -11.38
N LYS A 571 -14.31 -29.36 -10.20
CA LYS A 571 -12.89 -29.05 -9.97
C LYS A 571 -11.91 -29.89 -10.79
N THR A 572 -12.35 -30.99 -11.38
CA THR A 572 -11.52 -31.84 -12.27
C THR A 572 -11.65 -31.44 -13.74
N GLY A 573 -12.59 -30.53 -14.06
CA GLY A 573 -12.84 -30.04 -15.41
C GLY A 573 -13.97 -30.76 -16.15
N ASN A 574 -14.66 -31.71 -15.50
CA ASN A 574 -15.78 -32.39 -16.13
C ASN A 574 -17.00 -31.48 -16.18
N LEU A 575 -17.71 -31.46 -17.31
CA LEU A 575 -18.99 -30.77 -17.44
C LEU A 575 -20.06 -31.48 -16.61
N VAL A 576 -20.47 -30.85 -15.51
CA VAL A 576 -21.60 -31.29 -14.69
C VAL A 576 -22.91 -30.76 -15.26
N VAL A 577 -22.90 -29.52 -15.76
CA VAL A 577 -24.02 -28.90 -16.45
C VAL A 577 -23.58 -28.58 -17.87
N LYS A 578 -24.23 -29.20 -18.86
CA LYS A 578 -23.90 -29.00 -20.27
C LYS A 578 -24.03 -27.52 -20.65
N ALA A 579 -23.11 -27.03 -21.48
CA ALA A 579 -23.17 -25.68 -22.02
C ALA A 579 -24.39 -25.52 -22.94
N GLN A 580 -25.43 -24.83 -22.46
CA GLN A 580 -26.69 -24.64 -23.18
C GLN A 580 -27.37 -23.29 -22.89
N PHE A 581 -26.97 -22.59 -21.83
CA PHE A 581 -27.62 -21.35 -21.40
C PHE A 581 -27.02 -20.12 -22.08
N ASP A 582 -27.83 -19.08 -22.27
CA ASP A 582 -27.36 -17.81 -22.83
C ASP A 582 -26.46 -17.06 -21.83
N GLN A 583 -26.80 -17.18 -20.54
CA GLN A 583 -26.01 -16.73 -19.40
C GLN A 583 -26.25 -17.71 -18.23
N ALA A 584 -25.25 -17.87 -17.38
CA ALA A 584 -25.37 -18.64 -16.14
C ALA A 584 -24.56 -17.94 -15.05
N TRP A 585 -25.02 -17.94 -13.80
CA TRP A 585 -24.30 -17.38 -12.66
C TRP A 585 -23.60 -18.48 -11.86
N ASN A 586 -22.77 -18.08 -10.89
CA ASN A 586 -22.25 -19.02 -9.90
C ASN A 586 -23.37 -19.56 -9.01
N PHE A 587 -23.16 -20.76 -8.48
CA PHE A 587 -24.07 -21.36 -7.50
C PHE A 587 -23.96 -20.61 -6.18
N PHE A 588 -25.10 -20.29 -5.57
CA PHE A 588 -25.20 -19.80 -4.21
C PHE A 588 -26.35 -20.53 -3.52
N GLU A 589 -26.06 -21.10 -2.36
CA GLU A 589 -26.96 -21.96 -1.58
C GLU A 589 -27.58 -23.11 -2.41
N GLY A 590 -26.80 -23.68 -3.32
CA GLY A 590 -27.21 -24.81 -4.17
C GLY A 590 -27.92 -24.44 -5.47
N LEU A 591 -28.20 -23.16 -5.74
CA LEU A 591 -28.91 -22.72 -6.96
C LEU A 591 -28.10 -21.70 -7.76
N ALA A 592 -28.20 -21.75 -9.09
CA ALA A 592 -27.59 -20.78 -10.00
C ALA A 592 -28.64 -20.16 -10.92
N GLY A 593 -28.62 -18.83 -11.05
CA GLY A 593 -29.43 -18.11 -12.01
C GLY A 593 -28.99 -18.41 -13.44
N VAL A 594 -29.92 -18.79 -14.32
CA VAL A 594 -29.65 -19.05 -15.73
C VAL A 594 -30.63 -18.30 -16.62
N LYS A 595 -30.14 -17.85 -17.77
CA LYS A 595 -30.94 -17.19 -18.78
C LYS A 595 -31.25 -18.14 -19.93
N ILE A 596 -32.55 -18.27 -20.23
CA ILE A 596 -33.09 -19.08 -21.32
C ILE A 596 -33.96 -18.15 -22.18
N GLY A 597 -33.45 -17.77 -23.36
CA GLY A 597 -34.10 -16.75 -24.18
C GLY A 597 -34.05 -15.38 -23.50
N SER A 598 -35.20 -14.74 -23.31
CA SER A 598 -35.28 -13.43 -22.65
C SER A 598 -35.29 -13.52 -21.12
N ASN A 599 -35.67 -14.66 -20.56
CA ASN A 599 -36.06 -14.76 -19.15
C ASN A 599 -35.03 -15.53 -18.31
N TRP A 600 -35.00 -15.20 -17.03
CA TRP A 600 -34.18 -15.84 -16.02
C TRP A 600 -34.98 -16.82 -15.17
N GLY A 601 -34.33 -17.93 -14.82
CA GLY A 601 -34.78 -18.94 -13.86
C GLY A 601 -33.60 -19.44 -13.04
N TYR A 602 -33.78 -20.55 -12.31
CA TYR A 602 -32.73 -21.14 -11.48
C TYR A 602 -32.60 -22.63 -11.70
N ILE A 603 -31.35 -23.10 -11.75
CA ILE A 603 -31.01 -24.52 -11.82
C ILE A 603 -30.37 -25.01 -10.51
N ASP A 604 -30.50 -26.30 -10.22
CA ASP A 604 -29.69 -26.99 -9.22
C ASP A 604 -28.30 -27.37 -9.75
N LYS A 605 -27.47 -27.95 -8.88
CA LYS A 605 -26.10 -28.37 -9.21
C LYS A 605 -26.01 -29.47 -10.28
N THR A 606 -27.10 -30.16 -10.57
CA THR A 606 -27.18 -31.18 -11.63
C THR A 606 -27.63 -30.57 -12.97
N GLY A 607 -28.03 -29.30 -12.98
CA GLY A 607 -28.49 -28.59 -14.16
C GLY A 607 -30.00 -28.64 -14.38
N ASN A 608 -30.76 -29.23 -13.45
CA ASN A 608 -32.21 -29.27 -13.55
C ASN A 608 -32.81 -27.92 -13.18
N LEU A 609 -33.81 -27.47 -13.93
CA LEU A 609 -34.51 -26.22 -13.68
C LEU A 609 -35.42 -26.38 -12.46
N VAL A 610 -35.04 -25.77 -11.34
CA VAL A 610 -35.82 -25.75 -10.09
C VAL A 610 -36.85 -24.63 -10.11
N VAL A 611 -36.47 -23.48 -10.67
CA VAL A 611 -37.37 -22.34 -10.86
C VAL A 611 -37.42 -22.01 -12.34
N LYS A 612 -38.62 -22.11 -12.93
CA LYS A 612 -38.83 -21.88 -14.36
C LYS A 612 -38.33 -20.50 -14.78
N ALA A 613 -37.75 -20.40 -15.97
CA ALA A 613 -37.32 -19.13 -16.54
C ALA A 613 -38.53 -18.23 -16.86
N GLN A 614 -38.77 -17.24 -16.02
CA GLN A 614 -39.93 -16.34 -16.12
C GLN A 614 -39.67 -14.91 -15.62
N PHE A 615 -38.50 -14.64 -15.04
CA PHE A 615 -38.16 -13.33 -14.49
C PHE A 615 -37.35 -12.50 -15.48
N ASP A 616 -37.50 -11.18 -15.44
CA ASP A 616 -36.73 -10.27 -16.29
C ASP A 616 -35.27 -10.17 -15.83
N GLU A 617 -35.07 -10.22 -14.51
CA GLU A 617 -33.77 -10.23 -13.83
C GLU A 617 -33.88 -11.06 -12.54
N VAL A 618 -32.77 -11.62 -12.09
CA VAL A 618 -32.66 -12.43 -10.87
C VAL A 618 -31.48 -11.95 -10.02
N GLY A 619 -31.48 -12.26 -8.73
CA GLY A 619 -30.40 -12.08 -7.78
C GLY A 619 -29.71 -13.41 -7.48
N LYS A 620 -28.75 -13.41 -6.55
CA LYS A 620 -28.24 -14.68 -6.00
C LYS A 620 -29.12 -15.08 -4.83
N PHE A 621 -29.21 -16.39 -4.57
CA PHE A 621 -29.76 -16.84 -3.29
C PHE A 621 -28.81 -16.44 -2.15
N SER A 622 -29.40 -15.90 -1.09
CA SER A 622 -28.70 -15.48 0.12
C SER A 622 -29.70 -15.50 1.27
N GLU A 623 -29.39 -16.23 2.33
CA GLU A 623 -30.26 -16.46 3.48
C GLU A 623 -31.64 -17.04 3.10
N GLY A 624 -31.65 -17.96 2.14
CA GLY A 624 -32.86 -18.68 1.70
C GLY A 624 -33.74 -17.95 0.68
N LEU A 625 -33.44 -16.68 0.35
CA LEU A 625 -34.22 -15.87 -0.59
C LEU A 625 -33.36 -15.35 -1.74
N ALA A 626 -34.01 -15.05 -2.86
CA ALA A 626 -33.39 -14.33 -3.97
C ALA A 626 -34.28 -13.18 -4.46
N ALA A 627 -33.68 -12.01 -4.71
CA ALA A 627 -34.37 -10.90 -5.32
C ALA A 627 -34.68 -11.25 -6.80
N VAL A 628 -35.88 -10.97 -7.27
CA VAL A 628 -36.25 -11.20 -8.68
C VAL A 628 -37.09 -10.04 -9.19
N LYS A 629 -36.97 -9.75 -10.48
CA LYS A 629 -37.68 -8.68 -11.14
C LYS A 629 -38.76 -9.23 -12.08
N THR A 630 -39.95 -8.64 -11.98
CA THR A 630 -41.07 -8.90 -12.89
C THR A 630 -41.67 -7.57 -13.31
N GLY A 631 -41.65 -7.28 -14.61
CA GLY A 631 -41.94 -5.96 -15.16
C GLY A 631 -40.96 -4.92 -14.64
N SER A 632 -41.49 -3.88 -13.98
CA SER A 632 -40.71 -2.77 -13.44
C SER A 632 -40.33 -2.93 -11.96
N LYS A 633 -40.83 -3.97 -11.28
CA LYS A 633 -40.71 -4.11 -9.82
C LYS A 633 -39.93 -5.35 -9.40
N TRP A 634 -39.26 -5.22 -8.27
CA TRP A 634 -38.51 -6.28 -7.59
C TRP A 634 -39.31 -6.83 -6.41
N GLY A 635 -39.24 -8.15 -6.23
CA GLY A 635 -39.74 -8.91 -5.10
C GLY A 635 -38.70 -9.96 -4.67
N TYR A 636 -39.10 -10.87 -3.78
CA TYR A 636 -38.23 -11.94 -3.29
C TYR A 636 -38.94 -13.29 -3.37
N ILE A 637 -38.21 -14.30 -3.83
CA ILE A 637 -38.69 -15.69 -3.92
C ILE A 637 -37.90 -16.62 -2.99
N ASP A 638 -38.56 -17.70 -2.58
CA ASP A 638 -37.90 -18.85 -1.95
C ASP A 638 -37.19 -19.74 -2.99
N LYS A 639 -36.53 -20.80 -2.52
CA LYS A 639 -35.81 -21.78 -3.37
C LYS A 639 -36.72 -22.59 -4.30
N ASN A 640 -38.03 -22.61 -4.07
CA ASN A 640 -39.02 -23.26 -4.92
C ASN A 640 -39.60 -22.30 -5.96
N GLY A 641 -39.23 -21.02 -5.92
CA GLY A 641 -39.72 -20.00 -6.84
C GLY A 641 -41.01 -19.30 -6.39
N ASN A 642 -41.47 -19.55 -5.17
CA ASN A 642 -42.66 -18.89 -4.64
C ASN A 642 -42.30 -17.49 -4.12
N PHE A 643 -43.11 -16.49 -4.44
CA PHE A 643 -42.94 -15.15 -3.88
C PHE A 643 -43.19 -15.15 -2.37
N VAL A 644 -42.15 -14.82 -1.62
CA VAL A 644 -42.23 -14.53 -0.19
C VAL A 644 -42.51 -13.04 0.03
N ILE A 645 -42.00 -12.18 -0.86
CA ILE A 645 -42.36 -10.76 -0.93
C ILE A 645 -42.74 -10.45 -2.36
N GLN A 646 -43.99 -10.02 -2.57
CA GLN A 646 -44.51 -9.68 -3.90
C GLN A 646 -43.72 -8.54 -4.55
N PRO A 647 -43.58 -8.51 -5.89
CA PRO A 647 -42.91 -7.42 -6.60
C PRO A 647 -43.52 -6.07 -6.29
N GLN A 648 -42.78 -5.21 -5.61
CA GLN A 648 -43.25 -3.88 -5.20
C GLN A 648 -42.15 -2.82 -5.10
N PHE A 649 -40.87 -3.24 -5.05
CA PHE A 649 -39.72 -2.34 -4.93
C PHE A 649 -39.23 -1.88 -6.31
N ASP A 650 -38.71 -0.66 -6.40
CA ASP A 650 -38.06 -0.18 -7.63
C ASP A 650 -36.72 -0.88 -7.87
N LYS A 651 -36.01 -1.21 -6.79
CA LYS A 651 -34.79 -2.03 -6.77
C LYS A 651 -34.69 -2.81 -5.47
N ALA A 652 -34.00 -3.95 -5.50
CA ALA A 652 -33.77 -4.80 -4.33
C ALA A 652 -32.32 -5.33 -4.33
N GLY A 653 -31.71 -5.40 -3.14
CA GLY A 653 -30.44 -6.06 -2.88
C GLY A 653 -30.61 -7.51 -2.43
N ASN A 654 -29.50 -8.24 -2.27
CA ASN A 654 -29.53 -9.55 -1.62
C ASN A 654 -29.58 -9.38 -0.10
N PHE A 655 -30.15 -10.35 0.62
CA PHE A 655 -30.08 -10.40 2.07
C PHE A 655 -28.64 -10.63 2.55
N SER A 656 -28.22 -9.88 3.56
CA SER A 656 -26.94 -9.98 4.24
C SER A 656 -27.13 -9.56 5.69
N GLU A 657 -26.73 -10.44 6.62
CA GLU A 657 -26.91 -10.22 8.05
C GLU A 657 -28.38 -9.97 8.43
N THR A 658 -29.31 -10.77 7.88
CA THR A 658 -30.79 -10.72 8.07
C THR A 658 -31.50 -9.53 7.43
N LEU A 659 -30.79 -8.64 6.73
CA LEU A 659 -31.34 -7.43 6.14
C LEU A 659 -31.07 -7.36 4.64
N ALA A 660 -32.02 -6.81 3.88
CA ALA A 660 -31.80 -6.45 2.48
C ALA A 660 -32.19 -5.00 2.26
N TRP A 661 -31.38 -4.26 1.50
CA TRP A 661 -31.76 -2.92 1.09
C TRP A 661 -32.77 -2.98 -0.06
N VAL A 662 -33.74 -2.07 -0.04
CA VAL A 662 -34.75 -1.91 -1.09
C VAL A 662 -34.92 -0.44 -1.41
N ASN A 663 -35.34 -0.13 -2.64
CA ASN A 663 -35.66 1.21 -3.10
C ASN A 663 -37.17 1.33 -3.34
N ILE A 664 -37.79 2.37 -2.79
CA ILE A 664 -39.17 2.77 -3.06
C ILE A 664 -39.19 4.29 -3.24
N ASN A 665 -39.73 4.75 -4.37
CA ASN A 665 -39.92 6.18 -4.67
C ASN A 665 -38.62 6.98 -4.53
N ASN A 666 -37.52 6.43 -5.06
CA ASN A 666 -36.15 6.96 -5.00
C ASN A 666 -35.47 6.96 -3.62
N ASN A 667 -36.19 6.57 -2.55
CA ASN A 667 -35.61 6.43 -1.23
C ASN A 667 -35.27 4.97 -0.94
N ARG A 668 -34.15 4.75 -0.25
CA ARG A 668 -33.67 3.43 0.13
C ARG A 668 -33.80 3.21 1.62
N GLY A 669 -34.18 2.00 2.00
CA GLY A 669 -34.31 1.50 3.37
C GLY A 669 -33.94 0.03 3.44
N TYR A 670 -34.20 -0.61 4.58
CA TYR A 670 -33.87 -2.01 4.83
C TYR A 670 -35.08 -2.78 5.34
N ILE A 671 -35.30 -3.95 4.77
CA ILE A 671 -36.32 -4.92 5.19
C ILE A 671 -35.69 -6.09 5.93
N ARG A 672 -36.43 -6.67 6.87
CA ARG A 672 -36.04 -7.90 7.56
C ARG A 672 -36.29 -9.11 6.69
N ASN A 673 -35.41 -10.10 6.78
CA ASN A 673 -35.63 -11.39 6.15
C ASN A 673 -36.84 -12.08 6.80
N PRO A 674 -37.93 -12.34 6.06
CA PRO A 674 -39.14 -12.94 6.62
C PRO A 674 -38.98 -14.41 7.04
N LEU A 675 -37.87 -15.06 6.69
CA LEU A 675 -37.56 -16.43 7.07
C LEU A 675 -36.74 -16.54 8.37
N LYS A 676 -36.42 -15.42 9.02
CA LYS A 676 -35.46 -15.35 10.14
C LYS A 676 -36.04 -14.74 11.41
#